data_AF-A0A0Q9INZ3-F1
#
_entry.id   AF-A0A0Q9INZ3-F1
#
_cell.length_a   1.000
_cell.length_b   1.000
_cell.length_c   1.000
_cell.angle_alpha   90.00
_cell.angle_beta   90.00
_cell.angle_gamma   90.00
#
_symmetry.space_group_name_H-M   'P 1'
#
loop_
_entity.id
_entity.type
_entity.pdbx_description
1 polymer ?
#
loop_
_entity_poly.entity_id
_entity_poly.type
_entity_poly.pdbx_seq_one_letter_code
_entity_poly.pdbx_strand_id
1 'polypeptide(L)'
;MPRRRRFIPLASGVAAAVLLLLVPRGADRPGPGQIGEPAKGALSPSQATAVTTATLLPSNPEPEARGSPNREQAEAVARELVEARRNIASLDLQFRAETARNEQALRQEQAKAAADAQDAATARQELVVAVAQHRQALDGERAQRVALADQLSASQRDLQTQAAQLRSANDDLEQLKQLATATSSQSLEQERQKATALAQELAAARQDLGSLAAQHRQTLDQERAQRATLAAELSAAQRELATQTAQLRKASDEAGQLRQAEAARTAQSLEQERQKAAALTQEAAVARQELTASVAQHRQALDREGAQRAALAAELSAAQRELASQAAQLRKASDEAGQLRQAEPARTAQSLEEERQKAAALAQATAARQALTANAAQHRQALDEERAQRAALTSELAAARRDVEAQVAQLRKLSDEAGQLRQAEAAKATQLLEQEQQKAAALAQAAAARQGQAASAAQYRQALDQERAQRVALATEHSAVQRQSEAQAVQLHEARNEAGQLRQASETMIADLRQSLQQERDRTAAAAQELVSLRPAIVRPEAASEIHKAPQAVAAVAPVQPAAAEARSSQEAMRLIARASALLGQGDIGSARIVLERAAETGSARASFMLAETYDPRILSTWKTYGTRGEVARARELYARAQAGGIPEAKDRAEALLRAAPDG
;
A
#
# COMPACT_ATOMS: atom_id res chain seq x y z
N MET A 1 44.05 25.89 14.87
CA MET A 1 45.12 26.67 14.21
C MET A 1 45.62 25.94 12.96
N PRO A 2 45.26 26.38 11.74
CA PRO A 2 45.69 25.73 10.50
C PRO A 2 47.07 26.22 10.02
N ARG A 3 47.94 25.30 9.57
CA ARG A 3 49.26 25.64 9.01
C ARG A 3 49.17 26.13 7.57
N ARG A 4 49.00 27.43 7.36
CA ARG A 4 49.27 28.08 6.05
C ARG A 4 50.77 28.00 5.75
N ARG A 5 51.19 27.37 4.66
CA ARG A 5 52.55 27.57 4.10
C ARG A 5 52.56 28.89 3.31
N ARG A 6 53.38 29.85 3.74
CA ARG A 6 53.69 31.08 2.99
C ARG A 6 54.88 30.80 2.06
N PHE A 7 54.82 31.28 0.82
CA PHE A 7 55.99 31.43 -0.06
C PHE A 7 56.66 32.79 0.22
N ILE A 8 57.99 32.80 0.31
CA ILE A 8 58.85 34.00 0.32
C ILE A 8 60.12 33.67 -0.52
N PRO A 9 60.71 34.60 -1.31
CA PRO A 9 61.59 34.25 -2.43
C PRO A 9 63.05 34.73 -2.31
N LEU A 10 63.91 34.24 -3.20
CA LEU A 10 65.03 34.98 -3.82
C LEU A 10 65.09 34.57 -5.32
N ALA A 11 65.33 35.39 -6.36
CA ALA A 11 65.92 36.72 -6.56
C ALA A 11 67.32 36.70 -7.23
N SER A 12 67.33 36.73 -8.57
CA SER A 12 68.42 37.19 -9.46
C SER A 12 67.89 37.19 -10.92
N GLY A 13 68.05 38.23 -11.75
CA GLY A 13 68.52 39.61 -11.49
C GLY A 13 68.63 40.42 -12.80
N VAL A 14 68.57 41.77 -12.71
CA VAL A 14 68.95 42.77 -13.75
C VAL A 14 68.11 42.72 -15.07
N ALA A 15 67.16 43.63 -15.36
CA ALA A 15 67.28 45.05 -15.78
C ALA A 15 68.01 45.25 -17.13
N ALA A 16 67.67 46.19 -18.03
CA ALA A 16 66.71 47.31 -18.06
C ALA A 16 65.83 47.23 -19.34
N ALA A 17 64.63 47.80 -19.51
CA ALA A 17 64.19 49.21 -19.40
C ALA A 17 64.94 50.15 -20.38
N VAL A 18 64.34 51.13 -21.09
CA VAL A 18 62.94 51.61 -21.23
C VAL A 18 62.89 52.47 -22.54
N LEU A 19 61.79 52.76 -23.26
CA LEU A 19 60.71 53.71 -22.94
C LEU A 19 59.56 53.64 -23.99
N LEU A 20 58.36 54.10 -23.61
CA LEU A 20 57.13 54.21 -24.41
C LEU A 20 57.26 55.04 -25.72
N LEU A 21 56.33 54.82 -26.66
CA LEU A 21 55.37 55.88 -27.04
C LEU A 21 54.08 55.33 -27.68
N LEU A 22 53.06 56.19 -27.78
CA LEU A 22 51.64 55.83 -27.93
C LEU A 22 50.99 56.57 -29.11
N VAL A 23 50.40 55.79 -30.04
CA VAL A 23 49.14 56.00 -30.79
C VAL A 23 48.60 57.45 -30.86
N PRO A 24 48.42 58.03 -32.08
CA PRO A 24 47.06 57.97 -32.67
C PRO A 24 46.96 57.66 -34.18
N ARG A 25 45.71 57.32 -34.59
CA ARG A 25 45.25 57.09 -35.97
C ARG A 25 44.79 58.38 -36.65
N GLY A 26 44.83 58.39 -37.98
CA GLY A 26 44.05 59.26 -38.87
C GLY A 26 44.61 59.20 -40.31
N ALA A 27 43.83 59.26 -41.39
CA ALA A 27 42.37 59.10 -41.52
C ALA A 27 42.03 58.63 -42.97
N ASP A 28 40.83 58.05 -43.12
CA ASP A 28 39.96 57.96 -44.31
C ASP A 28 40.41 57.53 -45.73
N ARG A 29 39.41 56.99 -46.43
CA ARG A 29 39.26 56.77 -47.90
C ARG A 29 38.85 58.11 -48.59
N PRO A 30 38.68 58.23 -49.93
CA PRO A 30 38.66 57.21 -51.00
C PRO A 30 39.52 57.55 -52.25
N GLY A 31 39.38 56.77 -53.33
CA GLY A 31 39.68 57.20 -54.72
C GLY A 31 38.41 57.73 -55.42
N PRO A 32 38.27 57.68 -56.76
CA PRO A 32 39.23 57.27 -57.81
C PRO A 32 39.48 58.39 -58.86
N GLY A 33 40.30 58.14 -59.89
CA GLY A 33 40.45 59.07 -61.04
C GLY A 33 41.40 58.58 -62.15
N GLN A 34 41.13 58.97 -63.39
CA GLN A 34 41.97 58.76 -64.58
C GLN A 34 42.57 60.09 -65.07
N ILE A 35 43.31 60.02 -66.21
CA ILE A 35 43.74 61.12 -67.10
C ILE A 35 45.10 61.75 -66.76
N GLY A 36 45.99 61.86 -67.76
CA GLY A 36 47.13 62.79 -67.75
C GLY A 36 48.51 62.27 -68.17
N GLU A 37 48.78 62.21 -69.48
CA GLU A 37 50.08 62.66 -70.03
C GLU A 37 50.18 64.21 -69.87
N PRO A 38 51.35 64.90 -69.95
CA PRO A 38 52.39 64.67 -70.99
C PRO A 38 53.87 65.12 -70.70
N ALA A 39 54.70 65.00 -71.75
CA ALA A 39 55.73 65.95 -72.21
C ALA A 39 57.09 66.18 -71.48
N LYS A 40 58.15 65.73 -72.18
CA LYS A 40 59.34 66.48 -72.68
C LYS A 40 60.07 67.54 -71.81
N GLY A 41 61.38 67.34 -71.66
CA GLY A 41 62.40 68.37 -71.38
C GLY A 41 63.79 67.72 -71.17
N ALA A 42 64.59 67.41 -72.20
CA ALA A 42 65.37 68.28 -73.08
C ALA A 42 66.63 68.88 -72.41
N LEU A 43 67.83 68.53 -72.92
CA LEU A 43 68.96 69.42 -73.25
C LEU A 43 70.19 68.66 -73.80
N SER A 44 70.77 69.17 -74.89
CA SER A 44 72.12 68.85 -75.40
C SER A 44 72.85 70.17 -75.67
N PRO A 45 74.17 70.27 -75.41
CA PRO A 45 75.16 70.28 -76.51
C PRO A 45 76.34 69.31 -76.22
N SER A 46 77.20 68.85 -77.14
CA SER A 46 77.73 69.35 -78.43
C SER A 46 78.99 70.24 -78.32
N GLN A 47 80.04 69.87 -79.06
CA GLN A 47 81.29 70.62 -79.37
C GLN A 47 82.31 70.83 -78.22
N ALA A 48 83.64 70.93 -78.46
CA ALA A 48 84.46 70.52 -79.61
C ALA A 48 85.99 70.49 -79.28
N THR A 49 86.76 69.81 -80.14
CA THR A 49 88.17 70.05 -80.54
C THR A 49 89.24 70.57 -79.55
N ALA A 50 90.37 69.85 -79.47
CA ALA A 50 91.71 70.41 -79.76
C ALA A 50 92.81 69.33 -79.98
N VAL A 51 93.54 69.41 -81.11
CA VAL A 51 95.03 69.51 -81.23
C VAL A 51 95.93 68.42 -80.56
N THR A 52 96.95 67.80 -81.21
CA THR A 52 97.35 67.78 -82.65
C THR A 52 98.49 66.76 -82.95
N THR A 53 98.52 66.20 -84.18
CA THR A 53 99.66 65.47 -84.85
C THR A 53 100.24 64.21 -84.16
N ALA A 54 101.04 63.31 -84.77
CA ALA A 54 101.55 63.10 -86.15
C ALA A 54 101.41 61.56 -86.46
N THR A 55 101.60 60.98 -87.65
CA THR A 55 102.74 61.08 -88.60
C THR A 55 102.41 60.34 -89.91
N LEU A 56 102.81 60.88 -91.06
CA LEU A 56 103.18 60.08 -92.26
C LEU A 56 103.98 60.96 -93.23
N LEU A 57 104.92 60.35 -93.97
CA LEU A 57 106.03 60.98 -94.73
C LEU A 57 107.14 61.60 -93.85
N PRO A 58 108.43 61.57 -94.27
CA PRO A 58 108.92 61.58 -95.66
C PRO A 58 109.73 60.36 -96.13
N SER A 59 109.91 60.29 -97.45
CA SER A 59 111.06 59.64 -98.11
C SER A 59 112.06 60.73 -98.55
N ASN A 60 113.35 60.37 -98.60
CA ASN A 60 114.48 61.29 -98.83
C ASN A 60 114.64 61.66 -100.34
N PRO A 61 115.46 62.67 -100.71
CA PRO A 61 116.91 62.43 -100.77
C PRO A 61 117.85 63.55 -100.26
N GLU A 62 118.98 63.09 -99.71
CA GLU A 62 120.36 63.62 -99.79
C GLU A 62 120.70 65.10 -99.50
N PRO A 63 121.57 65.34 -98.49
CA PRO A 63 122.52 66.45 -98.46
C PRO A 63 123.94 65.97 -98.85
N GLU A 64 124.59 66.66 -99.79
CA GLU A 64 126.00 66.40 -100.12
C GLU A 64 126.99 66.84 -99.02
N ALA A 65 128.17 66.23 -99.05
CA ALA A 65 129.17 66.26 -98.00
C ALA A 65 129.80 67.65 -97.70
N ARG A 66 130.14 67.86 -96.42
CA ARG A 66 131.55 67.96 -95.95
C ARG A 66 131.65 67.70 -94.43
N GLY A 67 132.80 67.17 -93.98
CA GLY A 67 132.94 66.56 -92.66
C GLY A 67 133.49 67.47 -91.55
N SER A 68 133.25 67.06 -90.30
CA SER A 68 133.85 67.58 -89.05
C SER A 68 133.53 66.60 -87.89
N PRO A 69 134.28 66.61 -86.76
CA PRO A 69 134.36 65.46 -85.84
C PRO A 69 133.14 65.21 -84.92
N ASN A 70 131.97 65.79 -85.18
CA ASN A 70 130.77 65.62 -84.33
C ASN A 70 130.05 64.27 -84.53
N ARG A 71 130.47 63.42 -85.48
CA ARG A 71 129.71 62.24 -85.89
C ARG A 71 129.58 61.17 -84.79
N GLU A 72 130.67 60.83 -84.11
CA GLU A 72 130.63 59.80 -83.05
C GLU A 72 129.83 60.25 -81.84
N GLN A 73 129.90 61.54 -81.47
CA GLN A 73 129.07 62.11 -80.41
C GLN A 73 127.59 62.14 -80.79
N ALA A 74 127.26 62.48 -82.05
CA ALA A 74 125.89 62.41 -82.54
C ALA A 74 125.35 60.97 -82.58
N GLU A 75 126.18 59.99 -82.97
CA GLU A 75 125.81 58.57 -82.96
C GLU A 75 125.70 57.99 -81.54
N ALA A 76 126.45 58.50 -80.56
CA ALA A 76 126.29 58.16 -79.14
C ALA A 76 124.97 58.73 -78.57
N VAL A 77 124.72 60.04 -78.74
CA VAL A 77 123.46 60.69 -78.31
C VAL A 77 122.24 60.07 -79.01
N ALA A 78 122.37 59.63 -80.26
CA ALA A 78 121.30 58.89 -80.95
C ALA A 78 121.02 57.52 -80.31
N ARG A 79 122.04 56.80 -79.80
CA ARG A 79 121.84 55.54 -79.07
C ARG A 79 121.19 55.79 -77.72
N GLU A 80 121.67 56.78 -76.95
CA GLU A 80 121.04 57.18 -75.68
C GLU A 80 119.57 57.60 -75.87
N LEU A 81 119.24 58.33 -76.95
CA LEU A 81 117.86 58.67 -77.29
C LEU A 81 117.00 57.46 -77.68
N VAL A 82 117.56 56.44 -78.33
CA VAL A 82 116.87 55.19 -78.65
C VAL A 82 116.64 54.36 -77.38
N GLU A 83 117.63 54.28 -76.49
CA GLU A 83 117.49 53.60 -75.19
C GLU A 83 116.51 54.33 -74.26
N ALA A 84 116.58 55.66 -74.17
CA ALA A 84 115.60 56.47 -73.44
C ALA A 84 114.17 56.27 -73.98
N ARG A 85 113.98 56.27 -75.31
CA ARG A 85 112.68 55.97 -75.93
C ARG A 85 112.20 54.54 -75.63
N ARG A 86 113.11 53.55 -75.63
CA ARG A 86 112.79 52.16 -75.27
C ARG A 86 112.39 52.04 -73.80
N ASN A 87 113.08 52.75 -72.91
CA ASN A 87 112.78 52.79 -71.48
C ASN A 87 111.42 53.45 -71.23
N ILE A 88 111.15 54.62 -71.85
CA ILE A 88 109.84 55.28 -71.81
C ILE A 88 108.73 54.34 -72.31
N ALA A 89 108.90 53.70 -73.48
CA ALA A 89 107.92 52.76 -74.01
C ALA A 89 107.70 51.53 -73.09
N SER A 90 108.74 51.09 -72.35
CA SER A 90 108.60 50.03 -71.35
C SER A 90 107.86 50.49 -70.09
N LEU A 91 108.07 51.73 -69.66
CA LEU A 91 107.37 52.36 -68.54
C LEU A 91 105.89 52.63 -68.88
N ASP A 92 105.59 53.10 -70.10
CA ASP A 92 104.22 53.23 -70.61
C ASP A 92 103.48 51.89 -70.60
N LEU A 93 104.16 50.80 -70.98
CA LEU A 93 103.58 49.46 -71.03
C LEU A 93 103.42 48.87 -69.62
N GLN A 94 104.35 49.12 -68.70
CA GLN A 94 104.21 48.81 -67.27
C GLN A 94 103.04 49.57 -66.65
N PHE A 95 102.95 50.89 -66.86
CA PHE A 95 101.87 51.71 -66.32
C PHE A 95 100.51 51.27 -66.88
N ARG A 96 100.40 50.95 -68.18
CA ARG A 96 99.18 50.36 -68.77
C ARG A 96 98.83 48.98 -68.19
N ALA A 97 99.82 48.17 -67.85
CA ALA A 97 99.60 46.88 -67.19
C ALA A 97 99.15 47.08 -65.72
N GLU A 98 99.66 48.10 -65.03
CA GLU A 98 99.24 48.45 -63.66
C GLU A 98 97.86 49.10 -63.63
N THR A 99 97.51 50.01 -64.55
CA THR A 99 96.14 50.54 -64.64
C THR A 99 95.15 49.43 -64.99
N ALA A 100 95.48 48.51 -65.91
CA ALA A 100 94.63 47.36 -66.20
C ALA A 100 94.44 46.43 -64.98
N ARG A 101 95.50 46.18 -64.20
CA ARG A 101 95.42 45.42 -62.93
C ARG A 101 94.58 46.15 -61.88
N ASN A 102 94.75 47.46 -61.74
CA ASN A 102 94.01 48.27 -60.77
C ASN A 102 92.52 48.38 -61.15
N GLU A 103 92.19 48.53 -62.43
CA GLU A 103 90.82 48.42 -62.92
C GLU A 103 90.24 47.02 -62.67
N GLN A 104 91.01 45.95 -62.88
CA GLN A 104 90.55 44.58 -62.63
C GLN A 104 90.31 44.33 -61.13
N ALA A 105 91.18 44.83 -60.25
CA ALA A 105 90.99 44.80 -58.81
C ALA A 105 89.74 45.59 -58.40
N LEU A 106 89.57 46.82 -58.90
CA LEU A 106 88.39 47.65 -58.63
C LEU A 106 87.10 46.97 -59.12
N ARG A 107 87.10 46.35 -60.30
CA ARG A 107 85.96 45.55 -60.80
C ARG A 107 85.68 44.34 -59.91
N GLN A 108 86.70 43.67 -59.36
CA GLN A 108 86.53 42.57 -58.40
C GLN A 108 85.99 43.05 -57.05
N GLU A 109 86.42 44.20 -56.54
CA GLU A 109 85.88 44.79 -55.30
C GLU A 109 84.44 45.28 -55.49
N GLN A 110 84.13 45.91 -56.62
CA GLN A 110 82.74 46.27 -56.98
C GLN A 110 81.85 45.04 -57.14
N ALA A 111 82.34 43.94 -57.73
CA ALA A 111 81.59 42.69 -57.83
C ALA A 111 81.34 42.03 -56.46
N LYS A 112 82.34 42.04 -55.56
CA LYS A 112 82.18 41.58 -54.17
C LYS A 112 81.17 42.43 -53.41
N ALA A 113 81.34 43.75 -53.41
CA ALA A 113 80.41 44.67 -52.75
C ALA A 113 78.99 44.59 -53.30
N ALA A 114 78.82 44.27 -54.59
CA ALA A 114 77.50 44.01 -55.19
C ALA A 114 76.89 42.67 -54.71
N ALA A 115 77.70 41.63 -54.53
CA ALA A 115 77.25 40.36 -53.93
C ALA A 115 76.91 40.54 -52.44
N ASP A 116 77.79 41.17 -51.65
CA ASP A 116 77.57 41.49 -50.24
C ASP A 116 76.29 42.33 -50.05
N ALA A 117 76.01 43.25 -50.98
CA ALA A 117 74.77 44.05 -50.98
C ALA A 117 73.52 43.24 -51.38
N GLN A 118 73.64 42.23 -52.24
CA GLN A 118 72.56 41.30 -52.57
C GLN A 118 72.26 40.36 -51.39
N ASP A 119 73.28 39.79 -50.75
CA ASP A 119 73.14 38.95 -49.57
C ASP A 119 72.59 39.75 -48.36
N ALA A 120 73.00 41.01 -48.20
CA ALA A 120 72.40 41.92 -47.23
C ALA A 120 70.94 42.28 -47.58
N ALA A 121 70.53 42.23 -48.86
CA ALA A 121 69.16 42.49 -49.28
C ALA A 121 68.25 41.26 -49.10
N THR A 122 68.73 40.05 -49.41
CA THR A 122 67.99 38.79 -49.17
C THR A 122 67.81 38.56 -47.67
N ALA A 123 68.87 38.69 -46.86
CA ALA A 123 68.78 38.58 -45.40
C ALA A 123 67.78 39.59 -44.78
N ARG A 124 67.67 40.80 -45.33
CA ARG A 124 66.65 41.78 -44.93
C ARG A 124 65.23 41.34 -45.31
N GLN A 125 65.04 40.74 -46.48
CA GLN A 125 63.73 40.21 -46.89
C GLN A 125 63.32 39.01 -46.00
N GLU A 126 64.24 38.10 -45.72
CA GLU A 126 64.02 36.96 -44.80
C GLU A 126 63.66 37.43 -43.39
N LEU A 127 64.37 38.44 -42.85
CA LEU A 127 64.03 39.04 -41.56
C LEU A 127 62.65 39.70 -41.56
N VAL A 128 62.24 40.39 -42.63
CA VAL A 128 60.89 40.96 -42.74
C VAL A 128 59.82 39.85 -42.77
N VAL A 129 60.06 38.75 -43.49
CA VAL A 129 59.15 37.59 -43.53
C VAL A 129 59.08 36.91 -42.16
N ALA A 130 60.21 36.69 -41.49
CA ALA A 130 60.26 36.08 -40.16
C ALA A 130 59.56 36.95 -39.09
N VAL A 131 59.73 38.28 -39.14
CA VAL A 131 59.03 39.22 -38.26
C VAL A 131 57.52 39.22 -38.54
N ALA A 132 57.10 39.14 -39.81
CA ALA A 132 55.69 39.02 -40.18
C ALA A 132 55.07 37.70 -39.67
N GLN A 133 55.76 36.57 -39.84
CA GLN A 133 55.33 35.26 -39.34
C GLN A 133 55.25 35.24 -37.81
N HIS A 134 56.26 35.77 -37.10
CA HIS A 134 56.24 35.84 -35.63
C HIS A 134 55.10 36.74 -35.13
N ARG A 135 54.85 37.87 -35.79
CA ARG A 135 53.70 38.73 -35.48
C ARG A 135 52.37 38.01 -35.69
N GLN A 136 52.21 37.28 -36.80
CA GLN A 136 51.01 36.49 -37.07
C GLN A 136 50.80 35.39 -36.01
N ALA A 137 51.87 34.73 -35.55
CA ALA A 137 51.80 33.77 -34.46
C ALA A 137 51.37 34.42 -33.13
N LEU A 138 51.94 35.58 -32.78
CA LEU A 138 51.57 36.33 -31.57
C LEU A 138 50.12 36.84 -31.61
N ASP A 139 49.66 37.33 -32.77
CA ASP A 139 48.27 37.76 -32.94
C ASP A 139 47.29 36.57 -32.95
N GLY A 140 47.73 35.39 -33.42
CA GLY A 140 47.02 34.12 -33.26
C GLY A 140 46.91 33.65 -31.80
N GLU A 141 48.01 33.68 -31.04
CA GLU A 141 48.00 33.40 -29.60
C GLU A 141 47.09 34.37 -28.84
N ARG A 142 47.10 35.67 -29.19
CA ARG A 142 46.21 36.67 -28.61
C ARG A 142 44.74 36.33 -28.86
N ALA A 143 44.38 35.97 -30.09
CA ALA A 143 43.03 35.54 -30.45
C ALA A 143 42.60 34.29 -29.66
N GLN A 144 43.48 33.29 -29.52
CA GLN A 144 43.21 32.09 -28.70
C GLN A 144 43.01 32.43 -27.22
N ARG A 145 43.85 33.30 -26.64
CA ARG A 145 43.73 33.75 -25.24
C ARG A 145 42.44 34.53 -24.99
N VAL A 146 41.99 35.36 -25.95
CA VAL A 146 40.69 36.04 -25.87
C VAL A 146 39.54 35.03 -25.95
N ALA A 147 39.54 34.11 -26.91
CA ALA A 147 38.51 33.09 -27.04
C ALA A 147 38.40 32.19 -25.78
N LEU A 148 39.52 31.83 -25.16
CA LEU A 148 39.56 31.09 -23.90
C LEU A 148 39.03 31.92 -22.71
N ALA A 149 39.31 33.22 -22.67
CA ALA A 149 38.76 34.13 -21.66
C ALA A 149 37.25 34.32 -21.83
N ASP A 150 36.75 34.43 -23.07
CA ASP A 150 35.33 34.51 -23.38
C ASP A 150 34.60 33.21 -23.00
N GLN A 151 35.16 32.04 -23.32
CA GLN A 151 34.65 30.72 -22.90
C GLN A 151 34.62 30.57 -21.38
N LEU A 152 35.69 31.00 -20.67
CA LEU A 152 35.70 31.06 -19.21
C LEU A 152 34.59 31.98 -18.68
N SER A 153 34.40 33.16 -19.28
CA SER A 153 33.34 34.10 -18.88
C SER A 153 31.93 33.52 -19.11
N ALA A 154 31.72 32.76 -20.19
CA ALA A 154 30.46 32.08 -20.47
C ALA A 154 30.18 30.99 -19.43
N SER A 155 31.13 30.07 -19.22
CA SER A 155 30.99 29.00 -18.21
C SER A 155 30.77 29.52 -16.80
N GLN A 156 31.32 30.69 -16.45
CA GLN A 156 31.05 31.36 -15.16
C GLN A 156 29.62 31.91 -15.08
N ARG A 157 29.06 32.47 -16.16
CA ARG A 157 27.64 32.89 -16.20
C ARG A 157 26.71 31.68 -16.14
N ASP A 158 27.05 30.59 -16.81
CA ASP A 158 26.27 29.35 -16.80
C ASP A 158 26.24 28.74 -15.39
N LEU A 159 27.40 28.64 -14.72
CA LEU A 159 27.52 28.18 -13.34
C LEU A 159 26.80 29.11 -12.34
N GLN A 160 26.84 30.44 -12.55
CA GLN A 160 26.06 31.39 -11.74
C GLN A 160 24.55 31.19 -11.94
N THR A 161 24.10 30.93 -13.17
CA THR A 161 22.70 30.68 -13.49
C THR A 161 22.22 29.36 -12.87
N GLN A 162 23.00 28.28 -12.97
CA GLN A 162 22.74 27.01 -12.30
C GLN A 162 22.72 27.17 -10.77
N ALA A 163 23.65 27.93 -10.19
CA ALA A 163 23.67 28.20 -8.76
C ALA A 163 22.46 29.04 -8.29
N ALA A 164 21.93 29.93 -9.13
CA ALA A 164 20.68 30.66 -8.84
C ALA A 164 19.45 29.74 -8.93
N GLN A 165 19.38 28.87 -9.95
CA GLN A 165 18.33 27.86 -10.10
C GLN A 165 18.31 26.88 -8.92
N LEU A 166 19.47 26.40 -8.48
CA LEU A 166 19.59 25.51 -7.31
C LEU A 166 19.19 26.19 -5.99
N ARG A 167 19.39 27.51 -5.85
CA ARG A 167 18.87 28.27 -4.71
C ARG A 167 17.35 28.35 -4.74
N SER A 168 16.77 28.79 -5.86
CA SER A 168 15.31 28.85 -6.04
C SER A 168 14.68 27.49 -5.73
N ALA A 169 15.15 26.41 -6.35
CA ALA A 169 14.60 25.07 -6.12
C ALA A 169 14.73 24.58 -4.66
N ASN A 170 15.71 25.07 -3.91
CA ASN A 170 15.85 24.76 -2.49
C ASN A 170 14.94 25.64 -1.60
N ASP A 171 14.75 26.91 -1.96
CA ASP A 171 13.80 27.81 -1.31
C ASP A 171 12.35 27.36 -1.56
N ASP A 172 12.04 26.89 -2.77
CA ASP A 172 10.77 26.24 -3.15
C ASP A 172 10.56 24.94 -2.35
N LEU A 173 11.61 24.14 -2.16
CA LEU A 173 11.57 22.92 -1.34
C LEU A 173 11.32 23.23 0.15
N GLU A 174 11.90 24.29 0.70
CA GLU A 174 11.60 24.75 2.07
C GLU A 174 10.19 25.31 2.20
N GLN A 175 9.68 26.04 1.21
CA GLN A 175 8.27 26.46 1.18
C GLN A 175 7.32 25.25 1.13
N LEU A 176 7.61 24.24 0.31
CA LEU A 176 6.83 23.00 0.24
C LEU A 176 6.87 22.21 1.57
N LYS A 177 8.02 22.15 2.24
CA LYS A 177 8.13 21.58 3.60
C LYS A 177 7.27 22.36 4.61
N GLN A 178 7.35 23.69 4.60
CA GLN A 178 6.56 24.53 5.49
C GLN A 178 5.05 24.33 5.26
N LEU A 179 4.60 24.36 4.01
CA LEU A 179 3.20 24.09 3.63
C LEU A 179 2.76 22.67 4.02
N ALA A 180 3.62 21.66 3.86
CA ALA A 180 3.34 20.29 4.30
C ALA A 180 3.22 20.19 5.84
N THR A 181 4.09 20.87 6.60
CA THR A 181 3.98 20.90 8.06
C THR A 181 2.77 21.70 8.56
N ALA A 182 2.40 22.79 7.87
CA ALA A 182 1.22 23.59 8.18
C ALA A 182 -0.08 22.81 7.90
N THR A 183 -0.19 22.16 6.74
CA THR A 183 -1.37 21.33 6.41
C THR A 183 -1.46 20.08 7.28
N SER A 184 -0.33 19.41 7.58
CA SER A 184 -0.30 18.23 8.47
C SER A 184 -0.62 18.58 9.93
N SER A 185 -0.14 19.73 10.43
CA SER A 185 -0.54 20.20 11.76
C SER A 185 -2.01 20.64 11.79
N GLN A 186 -2.51 21.33 10.76
CA GLN A 186 -3.93 21.68 10.65
C GLN A 186 -4.85 20.45 10.57
N SER A 187 -4.47 19.38 9.86
CA SER A 187 -5.26 18.13 9.85
C SER A 187 -5.26 17.44 11.21
N LEU A 188 -4.11 17.40 11.90
CA LEU A 188 -3.98 16.80 13.23
C LEU A 188 -4.75 17.61 14.28
N GLU A 189 -4.77 18.93 14.15
CA GLU A 189 -5.60 19.85 14.95
C GLU A 189 -7.09 19.57 14.74
N GLN A 190 -7.54 19.41 13.48
CA GLN A 190 -8.92 19.02 13.16
C GLN A 190 -9.29 17.63 13.67
N GLU A 191 -8.38 16.65 13.60
CA GLU A 191 -8.61 15.31 14.16
C GLU A 191 -8.71 15.33 15.68
N ARG A 192 -7.86 16.13 16.36
CA ARG A 192 -7.99 16.37 17.81
C ARG A 192 -9.33 17.00 18.16
N GLN A 193 -9.77 18.04 17.44
CA GLN A 193 -11.06 18.70 17.66
C GLN A 193 -12.24 17.73 17.47
N LYS A 194 -12.23 16.92 16.40
CA LYS A 194 -13.21 15.85 16.17
C LYS A 194 -13.19 14.80 17.28
N ALA A 195 -12.01 14.37 17.72
CA ALA A 195 -11.86 13.40 18.81
C ALA A 195 -12.38 13.97 20.16
N THR A 196 -12.16 15.26 20.44
CA THR A 196 -12.73 15.91 21.63
C THR A 196 -14.25 16.06 21.57
N ALA A 197 -14.81 16.36 20.39
CA ALA A 197 -16.27 16.41 20.21
C ALA A 197 -16.90 15.03 20.41
N LEU A 198 -16.37 13.99 19.76
CA LEU A 198 -16.82 12.60 19.95
C LEU A 198 -16.66 12.12 21.40
N ALA A 199 -15.61 12.55 22.11
CA ALA A 199 -15.44 12.24 23.52
C ALA A 199 -16.47 12.95 24.42
N GLN A 200 -16.89 14.18 24.07
CA GLN A 200 -17.97 14.90 24.75
C GLN A 200 -19.33 14.26 24.48
N GLU A 201 -19.64 13.91 23.23
CA GLU A 201 -20.86 13.18 22.85
C GLU A 201 -20.95 11.83 23.57
N LEU A 202 -19.85 11.07 23.64
CA LEU A 202 -19.82 9.78 24.33
C LEU A 202 -19.90 9.93 25.86
N ALA A 203 -19.41 11.05 26.42
CA ALA A 203 -19.62 11.39 27.83
C ALA A 203 -21.08 11.75 28.13
N ALA A 204 -21.74 12.54 27.27
CA ALA A 204 -23.16 12.87 27.37
C ALA A 204 -24.03 11.60 27.26
N ALA A 205 -23.81 10.77 26.23
CA ALA A 205 -24.54 9.51 26.06
C ALA A 205 -24.38 8.54 27.26
N ARG A 206 -23.23 8.59 27.97
CA ARG A 206 -23.04 7.85 29.23
C ARG A 206 -23.84 8.43 30.40
N GLN A 207 -23.99 9.76 30.47
CA GLN A 207 -24.85 10.41 31.46
C GLN A 207 -26.33 10.12 31.17
N ASP A 208 -26.75 10.17 29.91
CA ASP A 208 -28.10 9.83 29.47
C ASP A 208 -28.44 8.37 29.83
N LEU A 209 -27.59 7.41 29.43
CA LEU A 209 -27.73 6.00 29.82
C LEU A 209 -27.75 5.80 31.33
N GLY A 210 -26.94 6.55 32.09
CA GLY A 210 -26.95 6.54 33.55
C GLY A 210 -28.28 7.03 34.15
N SER A 211 -28.83 8.11 33.60
CA SER A 211 -30.12 8.66 34.03
C SER A 211 -31.29 7.73 33.66
N LEU A 212 -31.27 7.14 32.47
CA LEU A 212 -32.28 6.20 31.99
C LEU A 212 -32.24 4.90 32.81
N ALA A 213 -31.04 4.40 33.15
CA ALA A 213 -30.87 3.26 34.05
C ALA A 213 -31.37 3.57 35.49
N ALA A 214 -31.17 4.80 35.97
CA ALA A 214 -31.73 5.24 37.25
C ALA A 214 -33.27 5.29 37.23
N GLN A 215 -33.87 5.82 36.15
CA GLN A 215 -35.32 5.82 35.93
C GLN A 215 -35.89 4.39 35.88
N HIS A 216 -35.28 3.49 35.11
CA HIS A 216 -35.68 2.07 35.06
C HIS A 216 -35.54 1.36 36.41
N ARG A 217 -34.54 1.73 37.22
CA ARG A 217 -34.41 1.20 38.58
C ARG A 217 -35.53 1.71 39.49
N GLN A 218 -35.83 3.01 39.41
CA GLN A 218 -36.92 3.63 40.16
C GLN A 218 -38.29 3.03 39.80
N THR A 219 -38.58 2.78 38.53
CA THR A 219 -39.85 2.14 38.13
C THR A 219 -39.93 0.66 38.54
N LEU A 220 -38.82 -0.09 38.46
CA LEU A 220 -38.76 -1.47 38.99
C LEU A 220 -38.95 -1.51 40.51
N ASP A 221 -38.41 -0.56 41.26
CA ASP A 221 -38.58 -0.49 42.71
C ASP A 221 -39.99 0.01 43.11
N GLN A 222 -40.63 0.87 42.30
CA GLN A 222 -42.05 1.20 42.40
C GLN A 222 -42.94 -0.02 42.12
N GLU A 223 -42.68 -0.79 41.06
CA GLU A 223 -43.40 -2.04 40.78
C GLU A 223 -43.22 -3.06 41.91
N ARG A 224 -42.02 -3.19 42.49
CA ARG A 224 -41.78 -4.05 43.65
C ARG A 224 -42.60 -3.61 44.86
N ALA A 225 -42.69 -2.31 45.13
CA ALA A 225 -43.53 -1.77 46.19
C ALA A 225 -45.02 -2.06 45.96
N GLN A 226 -45.53 -1.82 44.74
CA GLN A 226 -46.92 -2.12 44.36
C GLN A 226 -47.25 -3.61 44.44
N ARG A 227 -46.34 -4.48 43.98
CA ARG A 227 -46.49 -5.94 44.11
C ARG A 227 -46.46 -6.38 45.58
N ALA A 228 -45.69 -5.70 46.44
CA ALA A 228 -45.65 -5.98 47.87
C ALA A 228 -46.93 -5.53 48.60
N THR A 229 -47.52 -4.37 48.25
CA THR A 229 -48.82 -3.95 48.82
C THR A 229 -49.95 -4.87 48.37
N LEU A 230 -50.03 -5.20 47.07
CA LEU A 230 -51.01 -6.16 46.54
C LEU A 230 -50.86 -7.55 47.17
N ALA A 231 -49.63 -8.03 47.42
CA ALA A 231 -49.39 -9.29 48.14
C ALA A 231 -49.83 -9.22 49.61
N ALA A 232 -49.62 -8.07 50.28
CA ALA A 232 -50.08 -7.86 51.65
C ALA A 232 -51.62 -7.85 51.71
N GLU A 233 -52.29 -7.13 50.81
CA GLU A 233 -53.75 -7.08 50.65
C GLU A 233 -54.33 -8.47 50.37
N LEU A 234 -53.79 -9.23 49.41
CA LEU A 234 -54.18 -10.62 49.15
C LEU A 234 -54.01 -11.51 50.39
N SER A 235 -52.92 -11.34 51.15
CA SER A 235 -52.72 -12.10 52.39
C SER A 235 -53.66 -11.69 53.53
N ALA A 236 -54.18 -10.46 53.50
CA ALA A 236 -55.20 -9.98 54.44
C ALA A 236 -56.58 -10.53 54.07
N ALA A 237 -56.96 -10.46 52.78
CA ALA A 237 -58.19 -11.06 52.26
C ALA A 237 -58.23 -12.59 52.46
N GLN A 238 -57.11 -13.29 52.30
CA GLN A 238 -57.00 -14.72 52.61
C GLN A 238 -57.20 -15.01 54.11
N ARG A 239 -56.66 -14.16 54.99
CA ARG A 239 -56.88 -14.27 56.44
C ARG A 239 -58.32 -13.99 56.82
N GLU A 240 -58.96 -12.99 56.21
CA GLU A 240 -60.36 -12.68 56.42
C GLU A 240 -61.28 -13.81 55.92
N LEU A 241 -61.05 -14.34 54.72
CA LEU A 241 -61.77 -15.50 54.22
C LEU A 241 -61.59 -16.72 55.14
N ALA A 242 -60.39 -16.93 55.70
CA ALA A 242 -60.14 -17.98 56.66
C ALA A 242 -60.89 -17.77 57.99
N THR A 243 -61.00 -16.53 58.50
CA THR A 243 -61.79 -16.25 59.71
C THR A 243 -63.30 -16.36 59.45
N GLN A 244 -63.80 -15.90 58.30
CA GLN A 244 -65.19 -16.12 57.87
C GLN A 244 -65.50 -17.63 57.76
N THR A 245 -64.60 -18.41 57.16
CA THR A 245 -64.75 -19.88 57.06
C THR A 245 -64.72 -20.56 58.43
N ALA A 246 -63.89 -20.08 59.37
CA ALA A 246 -63.85 -20.57 60.74
C ALA A 246 -65.11 -20.20 61.54
N GLN A 247 -65.67 -19.01 61.34
CA GLN A 247 -66.95 -18.59 61.91
C GLN A 247 -68.11 -19.44 61.38
N LEU A 248 -68.16 -19.70 60.07
CA LEU A 248 -69.17 -20.58 59.45
C LEU A 248 -69.08 -22.02 59.95
N ARG A 249 -67.86 -22.56 60.14
CA ARG A 249 -67.66 -23.87 60.80
C ARG A 249 -68.17 -23.85 62.24
N LYS A 250 -67.74 -22.88 63.06
CA LYS A 250 -68.18 -22.75 64.46
C LYS A 250 -69.71 -22.65 64.58
N ALA A 251 -70.37 -21.87 63.72
CA ALA A 251 -71.83 -21.78 63.69
C ALA A 251 -72.50 -23.10 63.25
N SER A 252 -71.90 -23.84 62.30
CA SER A 252 -72.36 -25.18 61.92
C SER A 252 -72.16 -26.21 63.03
N ASP A 253 -71.05 -26.15 63.76
CA ASP A 253 -70.73 -27.03 64.88
C ASP A 253 -71.66 -26.75 66.07
N GLU A 254 -71.94 -25.47 66.37
CA GLU A 254 -72.92 -25.05 67.38
C GLU A 254 -74.34 -25.49 67.00
N ALA A 255 -74.75 -25.34 65.73
CA ALA A 255 -76.03 -25.86 65.25
C ALA A 255 -76.08 -27.41 65.30
N GLY A 256 -74.95 -28.08 65.08
CA GLY A 256 -74.80 -29.53 65.25
C GLY A 256 -74.95 -29.96 66.71
N GLN A 257 -74.30 -29.25 67.64
CA GLN A 257 -74.40 -29.49 69.09
C GLN A 257 -75.82 -29.24 69.62
N LEU A 258 -76.50 -28.18 69.14
CA LEU A 258 -77.91 -27.92 69.49
C LEU A 258 -78.82 -29.07 69.04
N ARG A 259 -78.70 -29.52 67.78
CA ARG A 259 -79.44 -30.68 67.27
C ARG A 259 -79.12 -31.97 68.03
N GLN A 260 -77.87 -32.20 68.41
CA GLN A 260 -77.48 -33.34 69.23
C GLN A 260 -78.03 -33.24 70.65
N ALA A 261 -78.08 -32.05 71.26
CA ALA A 261 -78.67 -31.83 72.58
C ALA A 261 -80.20 -32.02 72.56
N GLU A 262 -80.88 -31.61 71.50
CA GLU A 262 -82.33 -31.86 71.28
C GLU A 262 -82.61 -33.35 71.04
N ALA A 263 -81.78 -34.03 70.24
CA ALA A 263 -81.84 -35.48 70.05
C ALA A 263 -81.56 -36.24 71.35
N ALA A 264 -80.60 -35.78 72.18
CA ALA A 264 -80.30 -36.37 73.47
C ALA A 264 -81.43 -36.15 74.49
N ARG A 265 -82.06 -34.97 74.51
CA ARG A 265 -83.23 -34.68 75.37
C ARG A 265 -84.44 -35.52 74.99
N THR A 266 -84.73 -35.67 73.70
CA THR A 266 -85.84 -36.52 73.22
C THR A 266 -85.56 -38.01 73.42
N ALA A 267 -84.31 -38.46 73.26
CA ALA A 267 -83.89 -39.81 73.65
C ALA A 267 -84.02 -40.03 75.17
N GLN A 268 -83.66 -39.04 76.00
CA GLN A 268 -83.82 -39.12 77.46
C GLN A 268 -85.29 -39.16 77.90
N SER A 269 -86.22 -38.43 77.25
CA SER A 269 -87.65 -38.55 77.58
C SER A 269 -88.21 -39.91 77.18
N LEU A 270 -87.85 -40.41 75.99
CA LEU A 270 -88.20 -41.77 75.55
C LEU A 270 -87.65 -42.86 76.47
N GLU A 271 -86.42 -42.68 76.96
CA GLU A 271 -85.78 -43.60 77.88
C GLU A 271 -86.38 -43.51 79.30
N GLN A 272 -86.80 -42.34 79.76
CA GLN A 272 -87.59 -42.20 81.00
C GLN A 272 -88.97 -42.86 80.89
N GLU A 273 -89.64 -42.80 79.73
CA GLU A 273 -90.88 -43.54 79.48
C GLU A 273 -90.65 -45.05 79.46
N ARG A 274 -89.57 -45.51 78.80
CA ARG A 274 -89.16 -46.92 78.85
C ARG A 274 -88.79 -47.38 80.24
N GLN A 275 -88.10 -46.58 81.04
CA GLN A 275 -87.74 -46.92 82.41
C GLN A 275 -88.95 -46.95 83.34
N LYS A 276 -89.95 -46.07 83.15
CA LYS A 276 -91.26 -46.18 83.83
C LYS A 276 -92.00 -47.46 83.43
N ALA A 277 -92.04 -47.81 82.14
CA ALA A 277 -92.63 -49.07 81.67
C ALA A 277 -91.85 -50.31 82.17
N ALA A 278 -90.53 -50.23 82.23
CA ALA A 278 -89.66 -51.27 82.75
C ALA A 278 -89.82 -51.43 84.27
N ALA A 279 -89.96 -50.34 85.03
CA ALA A 279 -90.26 -50.38 86.45
C ALA A 279 -91.61 -51.07 86.71
N LEU A 280 -92.67 -50.72 85.97
CA LEU A 280 -93.97 -51.39 86.07
C LEU A 280 -93.91 -52.89 85.72
N THR A 281 -93.09 -53.29 84.73
CA THR A 281 -92.86 -54.72 84.44
C THR A 281 -91.95 -55.40 85.46
N GLN A 282 -91.04 -54.67 86.14
CA GLN A 282 -90.22 -55.17 87.24
C GLN A 282 -91.03 -55.33 88.53
N GLU A 283 -91.93 -54.42 88.89
CA GLU A 283 -92.89 -54.63 89.98
C GLU A 283 -93.73 -55.90 89.74
N ALA A 284 -94.24 -56.05 88.51
CA ALA A 284 -94.96 -57.26 88.09
C ALA A 284 -94.09 -58.54 88.01
N ALA A 285 -92.75 -58.41 88.00
CA ALA A 285 -91.80 -59.51 88.01
C ALA A 285 -91.29 -59.83 89.43
N VAL A 286 -91.10 -58.83 90.30
CA VAL A 286 -90.78 -59.00 91.72
C VAL A 286 -91.94 -59.69 92.43
N ALA A 287 -93.19 -59.30 92.14
CA ALA A 287 -94.38 -60.01 92.59
C ALA A 287 -94.44 -61.49 92.14
N ARG A 288 -93.66 -61.90 91.12
CA ARG A 288 -93.47 -63.31 90.70
C ARG A 288 -92.19 -63.94 91.25
N GLN A 289 -91.18 -63.13 91.61
CA GLN A 289 -89.91 -63.60 92.15
C GLN A 289 -89.94 -63.77 93.67
N GLU A 290 -90.68 -62.98 94.43
CA GLU A 290 -90.96 -63.27 95.85
C GLU A 290 -91.69 -64.61 96.01
N LEU A 291 -92.58 -64.93 95.05
CA LEU A 291 -93.28 -66.20 94.92
C LEU A 291 -92.35 -67.41 94.66
N THR A 292 -91.09 -67.19 94.26
CA THR A 292 -90.15 -68.27 93.88
C THR A 292 -88.80 -68.23 94.62
N ALA A 293 -88.33 -67.09 95.11
CA ALA A 293 -87.10 -66.97 95.90
C ALA A 293 -87.22 -67.61 97.28
N SER A 294 -88.43 -67.64 97.84
CA SER A 294 -88.79 -68.41 99.04
C SER A 294 -88.52 -69.92 98.90
N VAL A 295 -88.47 -70.45 97.68
CA VAL A 295 -88.14 -71.85 97.37
C VAL A 295 -86.62 -72.10 97.32
N ALA A 296 -85.79 -71.06 97.16
CA ALA A 296 -84.41 -71.20 96.71
C ALA A 296 -83.33 -71.01 97.80
N GLN A 297 -83.59 -70.23 98.86
CA GLN A 297 -82.57 -69.87 99.87
C GLN A 297 -82.00 -71.07 100.66
N HIS A 298 -82.62 -72.24 100.57
CA HIS A 298 -82.25 -73.47 101.29
C HIS A 298 -80.93 -74.14 100.85
N ARG A 299 -80.24 -73.65 99.80
CA ARG A 299 -79.40 -74.54 98.96
C ARG A 299 -77.86 -74.35 98.95
N GLN A 300 -77.29 -73.21 99.39
CA GLN A 300 -75.93 -72.82 98.92
C GLN A 300 -74.89 -72.41 100.00
N ALA A 301 -74.99 -72.89 101.24
CA ALA A 301 -74.07 -72.49 102.32
C ALA A 301 -72.72 -73.28 102.37
N LEU A 302 -72.24 -73.86 101.25
CA LEU A 302 -71.35 -75.04 101.29
C LEU A 302 -69.93 -74.90 100.67
N ASP A 303 -69.71 -74.05 99.64
CA ASP A 303 -68.66 -74.33 98.64
C ASP A 303 -67.24 -73.69 98.86
N ARG A 304 -66.91 -73.13 100.04
CA ARG A 304 -66.02 -71.92 100.09
C ARG A 304 -64.54 -72.01 100.53
N GLU A 305 -63.94 -73.18 100.79
CA GLU A 305 -62.65 -73.24 101.54
C GLU A 305 -61.31 -73.32 100.74
N GLY A 306 -61.30 -73.43 99.40
CA GLY A 306 -60.19 -74.10 98.69
C GLY A 306 -58.86 -73.39 98.33
N ALA A 307 -58.66 -72.07 98.50
CA ALA A 307 -57.88 -71.29 97.51
C ALA A 307 -56.46 -70.71 97.82
N GLN A 308 -55.79 -71.01 98.95
CA GLN A 308 -54.70 -70.13 99.48
C GLN A 308 -53.22 -70.65 99.46
N ARG A 309 -52.58 -71.07 98.34
CA ARG A 309 -51.22 -71.70 98.42
C ARG A 309 -50.10 -71.46 97.35
N ALA A 310 -50.17 -70.51 96.41
CA ALA A 310 -49.22 -70.47 95.26
C ALA A 310 -48.29 -69.22 95.14
N ALA A 311 -47.13 -69.21 95.83
CA ALA A 311 -46.10 -68.14 95.75
C ALA A 311 -44.72 -68.67 96.26
N LEU A 312 -43.53 -68.08 96.08
CA LEU A 312 -43.02 -66.90 95.33
C LEU A 312 -41.47 -67.02 95.20
N ALA A 313 -40.80 -66.58 94.12
CA ALA A 313 -39.32 -66.51 94.05
C ALA A 313 -38.71 -65.64 92.92
N ALA A 314 -37.49 -65.14 93.19
CA ALA A 314 -36.37 -64.76 92.29
C ALA A 314 -36.26 -63.36 91.63
N GLU A 315 -35.06 -62.75 91.77
CA GLU A 315 -34.59 -61.47 91.20
C GLU A 315 -33.05 -61.51 90.95
N LEU A 316 -32.51 -60.56 90.16
CA LEU A 316 -31.15 -59.90 90.19
C LEU A 316 -30.49 -59.67 88.81
N SER A 317 -29.73 -58.57 88.63
CA SER A 317 -29.04 -58.16 87.38
C SER A 317 -27.98 -57.02 87.54
N ALA A 318 -27.36 -56.54 86.43
CA ALA A 318 -26.34 -55.44 86.27
C ALA A 318 -24.86 -55.81 86.64
N ALA A 319 -23.74 -55.20 86.17
CA ALA A 319 -23.36 -54.11 85.20
C ALA A 319 -21.93 -54.44 84.60
N GLN A 320 -21.24 -53.83 83.59
CA GLN A 320 -21.21 -52.54 82.84
C GLN A 320 -20.49 -51.33 83.55
N ARG A 321 -19.49 -50.55 83.03
CA ARG A 321 -18.57 -50.47 81.82
C ARG A 321 -17.26 -49.68 82.22
N GLU A 322 -16.42 -48.90 81.48
CA GLU A 322 -16.20 -48.40 80.06
C GLU A 322 -14.77 -47.75 79.87
N LEU A 323 -14.50 -47.07 78.71
CA LEU A 323 -13.38 -46.10 78.37
C LEU A 323 -11.92 -46.62 78.13
N ALA A 324 -10.99 -46.04 77.31
CA ALA A 324 -10.92 -45.12 76.12
C ALA A 324 -10.07 -43.79 76.19
N SER A 325 -9.39 -43.40 75.07
CA SER A 325 -8.72 -42.10 74.68
C SER A 325 -7.26 -41.76 75.13
N GLN A 326 -6.45 -40.81 74.55
CA GLN A 326 -5.95 -40.56 73.13
C GLN A 326 -4.81 -39.47 72.97
N ALA A 327 -4.22 -39.29 71.74
CA ALA A 327 -3.33 -38.20 71.18
C ALA A 327 -1.78 -38.19 71.51
N ALA A 328 -0.81 -37.40 70.94
CA ALA A 328 -0.41 -36.80 69.61
C ALA A 328 0.96 -36.01 69.77
N GLN A 329 1.84 -35.50 68.84
CA GLN A 329 2.06 -35.45 67.36
C GLN A 329 3.60 -35.34 66.94
N LEU A 330 4.08 -34.42 66.03
CA LEU A 330 5.40 -34.50 65.28
C LEU A 330 6.08 -33.18 64.75
N ARG A 331 7.43 -33.22 64.45
CA ARG A 331 8.34 -32.44 63.48
C ARG A 331 9.76 -32.11 64.08
N LYS A 332 10.88 -31.68 63.41
CA LYS A 332 11.65 -31.88 62.11
C LYS A 332 13.11 -31.29 62.23
N ALA A 333 14.09 -31.55 61.31
CA ALA A 333 15.55 -31.22 61.42
C ALA A 333 16.31 -30.69 60.14
N SER A 334 17.61 -30.25 60.20
CA SER A 334 18.61 -30.03 59.07
C SER A 334 20.03 -29.55 59.54
N ASP A 335 21.19 -29.85 58.87
CA ASP A 335 22.57 -29.21 59.04
C ASP A 335 23.73 -29.71 58.05
N GLU A 336 24.85 -28.93 57.80
CA GLU A 336 26.07 -29.23 56.93
C GLU A 336 27.42 -28.40 57.27
N ALA A 337 28.67 -28.73 56.76
CA ALA A 337 30.03 -28.03 56.94
C ALA A 337 31.22 -28.55 56.00
N GLY A 338 32.55 -28.16 55.86
CA GLY A 338 33.56 -27.09 56.27
C GLY A 338 35.11 -27.51 56.26
N GLN A 339 36.19 -26.71 55.87
CA GLN A 339 37.70 -27.02 55.98
C GLN A 339 38.82 -25.89 55.66
N LEU A 340 40.18 -26.16 55.68
CA LEU A 340 41.45 -25.28 55.64
C LEU A 340 42.78 -25.96 55.03
N ARG A 341 44.08 -25.49 54.86
CA ARG A 341 44.95 -24.25 54.63
C ARG A 341 46.55 -24.59 54.52
N GLN A 342 47.55 -23.66 54.30
CA GLN A 342 49.00 -23.52 54.86
C GLN A 342 50.32 -23.38 53.92
N ALA A 343 51.59 -23.01 54.39
CA ALA A 343 52.83 -22.49 53.60
C ALA A 343 54.38 -22.48 54.18
N GLU A 344 55.49 -22.11 53.41
CA GLU A 344 56.90 -21.44 53.72
C GLU A 344 58.40 -21.96 53.26
N PRO A 345 59.56 -21.15 53.15
CA PRO A 345 60.96 -21.41 52.49
C PRO A 345 62.41 -20.85 53.03
N ALA A 346 63.66 -21.07 52.41
CA ALA A 346 65.09 -20.59 52.82
C ALA A 346 66.40 -20.62 51.82
N ARG A 347 67.68 -20.07 52.09
CA ARG A 347 68.98 -19.99 51.19
C ARG A 347 70.43 -19.43 51.72
N THR A 348 71.70 -19.82 51.24
CA THR A 348 73.15 -19.24 51.52
C THR A 348 74.45 -19.63 50.59
N ALA A 349 75.72 -19.00 50.61
CA ALA A 349 77.17 -19.47 50.15
C ALA A 349 78.43 -18.44 49.92
N GLN A 350 79.81 -18.78 49.99
CA GLN A 350 81.08 -18.00 49.50
C GLN A 350 82.61 -18.60 49.59
N SER A 351 83.62 -18.39 48.64
CA SER A 351 85.17 -18.26 48.77
C SER A 351 86.13 -18.45 47.49
N LEU A 352 87.36 -17.84 47.35
CA LEU A 352 88.38 -17.97 46.21
C LEU A 352 89.83 -17.35 46.51
N GLU A 353 90.93 -17.55 45.70
CA GLU A 353 91.91 -16.50 45.14
C GLU A 353 93.32 -16.88 44.51
N GLU A 354 94.34 -17.43 45.21
CA GLU A 354 95.78 -16.99 45.05
C GLU A 354 96.71 -17.42 43.86
N GLU A 355 96.59 -18.60 43.23
CA GLU A 355 97.73 -19.35 42.61
C GLU A 355 98.32 -18.84 41.25
N ARG A 356 98.58 -17.54 41.06
CA ARG A 356 98.53 -16.93 39.69
C ARG A 356 99.80 -16.36 39.01
N GLN A 357 100.93 -16.09 39.67
CA GLN A 357 101.80 -14.97 39.20
C GLN A 357 103.04 -15.23 38.30
N LYS A 358 103.69 -16.41 38.29
CA LYS A 358 105.10 -16.51 37.79
C LYS A 358 105.33 -16.93 36.32
N ALA A 359 104.30 -17.22 35.52
CA ALA A 359 104.43 -17.70 34.13
C ALA A 359 104.81 -16.62 33.08
N ALA A 360 105.64 -15.64 33.45
CA ALA A 360 105.55 -14.28 32.88
C ALA A 360 106.59 -13.87 31.82
N ALA A 361 107.82 -14.41 31.82
CA ALA A 361 108.95 -13.81 31.08
C ALA A 361 109.20 -14.41 29.69
N LEU A 362 109.39 -15.73 29.58
CA LEU A 362 109.59 -16.41 28.28
C LEU A 362 108.34 -16.27 27.37
N ALA A 363 107.18 -16.09 28.00
CA ALA A 363 105.93 -15.71 27.38
C ALA A 363 106.02 -14.42 26.53
N GLN A 364 106.94 -13.48 26.81
CA GLN A 364 106.99 -12.19 26.11
C GLN A 364 107.55 -12.29 24.68
N ALA A 365 108.59 -13.10 24.46
CA ALA A 365 109.17 -13.28 23.13
C ALA A 365 108.29 -14.16 22.24
N THR A 366 107.63 -15.18 22.82
CA THR A 366 106.56 -15.89 22.11
C THR A 366 105.39 -14.95 21.86
N ALA A 367 104.97 -14.14 22.83
CA ALA A 367 103.90 -13.16 22.67
C ALA A 367 104.17 -12.14 21.57
N ALA A 368 105.42 -11.71 21.31
CA ALA A 368 105.71 -10.80 20.20
C ALA A 368 105.41 -11.43 18.83
N ARG A 369 105.81 -12.69 18.60
CA ARG A 369 105.49 -13.43 17.36
C ARG A 369 104.03 -13.85 17.31
N GLN A 370 103.50 -14.34 18.43
CA GLN A 370 102.10 -14.70 18.60
C GLN A 370 101.18 -13.48 18.40
N ALA A 371 101.60 -12.27 18.80
CA ALA A 371 100.86 -11.02 18.58
C ALA A 371 100.87 -10.61 17.11
N LEU A 372 101.96 -10.79 16.36
CA LEU A 372 101.92 -10.54 14.91
C LEU A 372 101.01 -11.55 14.19
N THR A 373 101.03 -12.83 14.57
CA THR A 373 100.07 -13.81 14.04
C THR A 373 98.65 -13.60 14.53
N ALA A 374 98.46 -13.09 15.76
CA ALA A 374 97.16 -12.78 16.34
C ALA A 374 96.57 -11.53 15.70
N ASN A 375 97.34 -10.46 15.47
CA ASN A 375 96.90 -9.29 14.72
C ASN A 375 96.52 -9.69 13.28
N ALA A 376 97.32 -10.54 12.61
CA ALA A 376 96.99 -11.06 11.29
C ALA A 376 95.73 -11.95 11.29
N ALA A 377 95.51 -12.75 12.34
CA ALA A 377 94.31 -13.54 12.53
C ALA A 377 93.09 -12.67 12.86
N GLN A 378 93.23 -11.67 13.72
CA GLN A 378 92.21 -10.67 14.09
C GLN A 378 91.80 -9.83 12.87
N HIS A 379 92.74 -9.42 12.01
CA HIS A 379 92.40 -8.73 10.77
C HIS A 379 91.64 -9.62 9.78
N ARG A 380 91.94 -10.93 9.70
CA ARG A 380 91.16 -11.88 8.91
C ARG A 380 89.78 -12.12 9.52
N GLN A 381 89.73 -12.40 10.82
CA GLN A 381 88.51 -12.58 11.59
C GLN A 381 87.59 -11.36 11.49
N ALA A 382 88.11 -10.13 11.62
CA ALA A 382 87.32 -8.91 11.46
C ALA A 382 86.76 -8.73 10.03
N LEU A 383 87.50 -9.14 9.00
CA LEU A 383 87.00 -9.13 7.61
C LEU A 383 85.95 -10.22 7.36
N ASP A 384 86.09 -11.38 7.99
CA ASP A 384 85.11 -12.48 7.89
C ASP A 384 83.86 -12.23 8.75
N GLU A 385 84.00 -11.55 9.90
CA GLU A 385 82.91 -10.97 10.69
C GLU A 385 82.20 -9.85 9.91
N GLU A 386 82.92 -8.95 9.23
CA GLU A 386 82.30 -7.94 8.37
C GLU A 386 81.53 -8.58 7.20
N ARG A 387 82.09 -9.63 6.58
CA ARG A 387 81.40 -10.41 5.54
C ARG A 387 80.15 -11.09 6.08
N ALA A 388 80.23 -11.70 7.27
CA ALA A 388 79.09 -12.34 7.93
C ALA A 388 78.01 -11.32 8.31
N GLN A 389 78.37 -10.15 8.82
CA GLN A 389 77.44 -9.05 9.12
C GLN A 389 76.77 -8.53 7.84
N ARG A 390 77.51 -8.34 6.74
CA ARG A 390 76.94 -7.93 5.44
C ARG A 390 76.02 -9.02 4.84
N ALA A 391 76.34 -10.29 5.02
CA ALA A 391 75.48 -11.41 4.63
C ALA A 391 74.20 -11.49 5.49
N ALA A 392 74.31 -11.29 6.80
CA ALA A 392 73.16 -11.21 7.71
C ALA A 392 72.24 -10.04 7.34
N LEU A 393 72.77 -8.82 7.23
CA LEU A 393 72.02 -7.63 6.84
C LEU A 393 71.33 -7.75 5.47
N THR A 394 71.96 -8.41 4.49
CA THR A 394 71.31 -8.66 3.18
C THR A 394 70.21 -9.74 3.28
N SER A 395 70.36 -10.74 4.14
CA SER A 395 69.30 -11.71 4.44
C SER A 395 68.14 -11.07 5.23
N GLU A 396 68.42 -10.21 6.19
CA GLU A 396 67.41 -9.44 6.95
C GLU A 396 66.64 -8.48 6.05
N LEU A 397 67.32 -7.76 5.15
CA LEU A 397 66.66 -6.91 4.15
C LEU A 397 65.83 -7.73 3.15
N ALA A 398 66.22 -8.97 2.83
CA ALA A 398 65.43 -9.87 2.00
C ALA A 398 64.20 -10.44 2.74
N ALA A 399 64.33 -10.73 4.04
CA ALA A 399 63.21 -11.13 4.90
C ALA A 399 62.20 -9.99 5.05
N ALA A 400 62.65 -8.79 5.47
CA ALA A 400 61.80 -7.61 5.64
C ALA A 400 61.06 -7.22 4.35
N ARG A 401 61.66 -7.42 3.17
CA ARG A 401 60.97 -7.25 1.88
C ARG A 401 59.82 -8.25 1.69
N ARG A 402 60.06 -9.54 1.96
CA ARG A 402 59.02 -10.58 1.89
C ARG A 402 57.89 -10.33 2.89
N ASP A 403 58.22 -9.86 4.09
CA ASP A 403 57.22 -9.53 5.11
C ASP A 403 56.34 -8.35 4.67
N VAL A 404 56.93 -7.30 4.06
CA VAL A 404 56.19 -6.18 3.47
C VAL A 404 55.36 -6.62 2.25
N GLU A 405 55.89 -7.48 1.39
CA GLU A 405 55.16 -8.05 0.25
C GLU A 405 53.96 -8.90 0.71
N ALA A 406 54.12 -9.70 1.76
CA ALA A 406 53.06 -10.48 2.39
C ALA A 406 52.00 -9.59 3.05
N GLN A 407 52.40 -8.54 3.77
CA GLN A 407 51.46 -7.56 4.34
C GLN A 407 50.67 -6.82 3.26
N VAL A 408 51.31 -6.43 2.14
CA VAL A 408 50.64 -5.80 0.99
C VAL A 408 49.67 -6.78 0.31
N ALA A 409 50.03 -8.06 0.18
CA ALA A 409 49.12 -9.08 -0.35
C ALA A 409 47.91 -9.31 0.58
N GLN A 410 48.11 -9.33 1.90
CA GLN A 410 47.05 -9.48 2.88
C GLN A 410 46.12 -8.25 2.91
N LEU A 411 46.67 -7.03 2.82
CA LEU A 411 45.87 -5.80 2.73
C LEU A 411 45.05 -5.72 1.43
N ARG A 412 45.58 -6.21 0.30
CA ARG A 412 44.81 -6.36 -0.94
C ARG A 412 43.64 -7.32 -0.75
N LYS A 413 43.90 -8.53 -0.24
CA LYS A 413 42.86 -9.53 0.02
C LYS A 413 41.74 -9.01 0.93
N LEU A 414 42.08 -8.30 2.01
CA LEU A 414 41.11 -7.65 2.90
C LEU A 414 40.33 -6.52 2.22
N SER A 415 40.97 -5.76 1.30
CA SER A 415 40.29 -4.74 0.49
C SER A 415 39.34 -5.35 -0.53
N ASP A 416 39.70 -6.49 -1.14
CA ASP A 416 38.87 -7.20 -2.10
C ASP A 416 37.66 -7.86 -1.41
N GLU A 417 37.86 -8.47 -0.25
CA GLU A 417 36.79 -9.00 0.62
C GLU A 417 35.83 -7.89 1.08
N ALA A 418 36.36 -6.74 1.52
CA ALA A 418 35.53 -5.58 1.86
C ALA A 418 34.79 -5.00 0.64
N GLY A 419 35.38 -5.08 -0.57
CA GLY A 419 34.72 -4.73 -1.82
C GLY A 419 33.55 -5.65 -2.16
N GLN A 420 33.75 -6.97 -2.05
CA GLN A 420 32.71 -7.98 -2.28
C GLN A 420 31.57 -7.86 -1.26
N LEU A 421 31.87 -7.63 0.02
CA LEU A 421 30.84 -7.40 1.06
C LEU A 421 29.99 -6.17 0.73
N ARG A 422 30.60 -5.03 0.37
CA ARG A 422 29.87 -3.81 -0.04
C ARG A 422 29.02 -4.02 -1.28
N GLN A 423 29.49 -4.79 -2.26
CA GLN A 423 28.71 -5.14 -3.46
C GLN A 423 27.52 -6.04 -3.11
N ALA A 424 27.70 -7.02 -2.24
CA ALA A 424 26.63 -7.90 -1.76
C ALA A 424 25.60 -7.16 -0.89
N GLU A 425 26.03 -6.19 -0.08
CA GLU A 425 25.15 -5.30 0.69
C GLU A 425 24.37 -4.35 -0.22
N ALA A 426 25.02 -3.75 -1.21
CA ALA A 426 24.36 -2.91 -2.21
C ALA A 426 23.31 -3.70 -3.02
N ALA A 427 23.64 -4.92 -3.47
CA ALA A 427 22.70 -5.79 -4.18
C ALA A 427 21.50 -6.22 -3.32
N LYS A 428 21.71 -6.46 -2.01
CA LYS A 428 20.60 -6.70 -1.06
C LYS A 428 19.75 -5.45 -0.86
N ALA A 429 20.36 -4.26 -0.81
CA ALA A 429 19.64 -3.00 -0.67
C ALA A 429 18.78 -2.69 -1.91
N THR A 430 19.27 -2.95 -3.13
CA THR A 430 18.47 -2.81 -4.36
C THR A 430 17.34 -3.84 -4.41
N GLN A 431 17.61 -5.11 -4.06
CA GLN A 431 16.56 -6.13 -3.98
C GLN A 431 15.46 -5.80 -2.96
N LEU A 432 15.80 -5.25 -1.80
CA LEU A 432 14.82 -4.80 -0.81
C LEU A 432 14.02 -3.59 -1.33
N LEU A 433 14.66 -2.63 -2.01
CA LEU A 433 13.98 -1.48 -2.61
C LEU A 433 13.02 -1.92 -3.73
N GLU A 434 13.44 -2.84 -4.60
CA GLU A 434 12.59 -3.46 -5.62
C GLU A 434 11.41 -4.21 -4.99
N GLN A 435 11.64 -4.95 -3.89
CA GLN A 435 10.58 -5.66 -3.19
C GLN A 435 9.55 -4.70 -2.57
N GLU A 436 9.99 -3.59 -1.97
CA GLU A 436 9.08 -2.56 -1.45
C GLU A 436 8.33 -1.83 -2.57
N GLN A 437 8.98 -1.55 -3.70
CA GLN A 437 8.30 -1.00 -4.89
C GLN A 437 7.25 -1.96 -5.44
N GLN A 438 7.54 -3.26 -5.50
CA GLN A 438 6.57 -4.30 -5.91
C GLN A 438 5.39 -4.40 -4.92
N LYS A 439 5.65 -4.36 -3.61
CA LYS A 439 4.59 -4.30 -2.57
C LYS A 439 3.72 -3.05 -2.73
N ALA A 440 4.34 -1.87 -2.91
CA ALA A 440 3.64 -0.62 -3.10
C ALA A 440 2.78 -0.62 -4.39
N ALA A 441 3.30 -1.16 -5.49
CA ALA A 441 2.55 -1.32 -6.74
C ALA A 441 1.37 -2.29 -6.58
N ALA A 442 1.55 -3.43 -5.89
CA ALA A 442 0.47 -4.37 -5.60
C ALA A 442 -0.60 -3.77 -4.69
N LEU A 443 -0.22 -2.99 -3.68
CA LEU A 443 -1.16 -2.25 -2.82
C LEU A 443 -1.92 -1.16 -3.60
N ALA A 444 -1.25 -0.44 -4.51
CA ALA A 444 -1.91 0.53 -5.39
C ALA A 444 -2.91 -0.12 -6.35
N GLN A 445 -2.56 -1.27 -6.94
CA GLN A 445 -3.47 -2.06 -7.77
C GLN A 445 -4.67 -2.59 -6.96
N ALA A 446 -4.45 -3.06 -5.74
CA ALA A 446 -5.53 -3.49 -4.84
C ALA A 446 -6.43 -2.33 -4.42
N ALA A 447 -5.88 -1.13 -4.21
CA ALA A 447 -6.66 0.08 -3.92
C ALA A 447 -7.51 0.51 -5.14
N ALA A 448 -6.93 0.51 -6.35
CA ALA A 448 -7.65 0.82 -7.59
C ALA A 448 -8.77 -0.22 -7.87
N ALA A 449 -8.52 -1.51 -7.64
CA ALA A 449 -9.52 -2.56 -7.75
C ALA A 449 -10.68 -2.35 -6.75
N ARG A 450 -10.37 -2.00 -5.49
CA ARG A 450 -11.39 -1.65 -4.48
C ARG A 450 -12.19 -0.40 -4.86
N GLN A 451 -11.56 0.61 -5.47
CA GLN A 451 -12.27 1.79 -5.98
C GLN A 451 -13.21 1.42 -7.14
N GLY A 452 -12.79 0.55 -8.06
CA GLY A 452 -13.65 0.01 -9.13
C GLY A 452 -14.82 -0.83 -8.61
N GLN A 453 -14.61 -1.61 -7.54
CA GLN A 453 -15.67 -2.33 -6.83
C GLN A 453 -16.63 -1.39 -6.09
N ALA A 454 -16.12 -0.33 -5.45
CA ALA A 454 -16.95 0.67 -4.79
C ALA A 454 -17.79 1.49 -5.79
N ALA A 455 -17.21 1.85 -6.94
CA ALA A 455 -17.92 2.56 -8.01
C ALA A 455 -19.03 1.71 -8.64
N SER A 456 -18.75 0.45 -8.97
CA SER A 456 -19.78 -0.47 -9.51
C SER A 456 -20.86 -0.81 -8.48
N ALA A 457 -20.50 -0.96 -7.20
CA ALA A 457 -21.49 -1.10 -6.11
C ALA A 457 -22.36 0.17 -5.93
N ALA A 458 -21.80 1.37 -6.12
CA ALA A 458 -22.56 2.61 -6.09
C ALA A 458 -23.52 2.73 -7.29
N GLN A 459 -23.08 2.38 -8.49
CA GLN A 459 -23.92 2.31 -9.69
C GLN A 459 -25.07 1.31 -9.52
N TYR A 460 -24.81 0.13 -8.96
CA TYR A 460 -25.84 -0.88 -8.69
C TYR A 460 -26.87 -0.40 -7.64
N ARG A 461 -26.44 0.30 -6.58
CA ARG A 461 -27.35 0.94 -5.62
C ARG A 461 -28.22 2.01 -6.30
N GLN A 462 -27.62 2.87 -7.11
CA GLN A 462 -28.35 3.91 -7.86
C GLN A 462 -29.41 3.30 -8.80
N ALA A 463 -29.09 2.19 -9.47
CA ALA A 463 -30.05 1.45 -10.31
C ALA A 463 -31.21 0.86 -9.49
N LEU A 464 -30.92 0.25 -8.34
CA LEU A 464 -31.96 -0.26 -7.43
C LEU A 464 -32.85 0.86 -6.87
N ASP A 465 -32.28 2.01 -6.53
CA ASP A 465 -33.04 3.14 -6.00
C ASP A 465 -33.86 3.86 -7.09
N GLN A 466 -33.39 3.86 -8.35
CA GLN A 466 -34.20 4.22 -9.51
C GLN A 466 -35.36 3.23 -9.73
N GLU A 467 -35.11 1.92 -9.65
CA GLU A 467 -36.17 0.90 -9.78
C GLU A 467 -37.21 1.03 -8.66
N ARG A 468 -36.77 1.29 -7.42
CA ARG A 468 -37.65 1.58 -6.27
C ARG A 468 -38.50 2.82 -6.52
N ALA A 469 -37.90 3.91 -7.00
CA ALA A 469 -38.63 5.14 -7.33
C ALA A 469 -39.66 4.92 -8.44
N GLN A 470 -39.31 4.19 -9.50
CA GLN A 470 -40.24 3.82 -10.58
C GLN A 470 -41.40 2.94 -10.07
N ARG A 471 -41.11 1.92 -9.25
CA ARG A 471 -42.15 1.08 -8.62
C ARG A 471 -43.10 1.88 -7.72
N VAL A 472 -42.59 2.85 -6.97
CA VAL A 472 -43.42 3.76 -6.15
C VAL A 472 -44.27 4.68 -7.03
N ALA A 473 -43.69 5.28 -8.08
CA ALA A 473 -44.43 6.12 -9.03
C ALA A 473 -45.59 5.33 -9.68
N LEU A 474 -45.30 4.16 -10.26
CA LEU A 474 -46.32 3.27 -10.84
C LEU A 474 -47.39 2.86 -9.82
N ALA A 475 -47.01 2.57 -8.57
CA ALA A 475 -47.99 2.28 -7.51
C ALA A 475 -48.89 3.49 -7.20
N THR A 476 -48.35 4.72 -7.19
CA THR A 476 -49.17 5.92 -7.03
C THR A 476 -50.09 6.18 -8.23
N GLU A 477 -49.63 5.94 -9.45
CA GLU A 477 -50.44 6.02 -10.68
C GLU A 477 -51.57 4.99 -10.67
N HIS A 478 -51.28 3.72 -10.37
CA HIS A 478 -52.31 2.69 -10.20
C HIS A 478 -53.32 3.06 -9.10
N SER A 479 -52.89 3.64 -7.97
CA SER A 479 -53.81 4.13 -6.93
C SER A 479 -54.68 5.30 -7.38
N ALA A 480 -54.22 6.12 -8.33
CA ALA A 480 -54.97 7.24 -8.89
C ALA A 480 -56.00 6.73 -9.92
N VAL A 481 -55.58 5.85 -10.82
CA VAL A 481 -56.47 5.17 -11.80
C VAL A 481 -57.54 4.36 -11.08
N GLN A 482 -57.20 3.63 -10.01
CA GLN A 482 -58.20 2.88 -9.24
C GLN A 482 -59.23 3.82 -8.59
N ARG A 483 -58.79 4.90 -7.92
CA ARG A 483 -59.72 5.91 -7.37
C ARG A 483 -60.59 6.58 -8.43
N GLN A 484 -60.06 6.80 -9.64
CA GLN A 484 -60.86 7.29 -10.78
C GLN A 484 -61.91 6.25 -11.21
N SER A 485 -61.56 4.97 -11.28
CA SER A 485 -62.52 3.90 -11.62
C SER A 485 -63.60 3.70 -10.54
N GLU A 486 -63.24 3.85 -9.26
CA GLU A 486 -64.17 3.80 -8.13
C GLU A 486 -65.13 4.99 -8.16
N ALA A 487 -64.63 6.21 -8.44
CA ALA A 487 -65.47 7.40 -8.62
C ALA A 487 -66.42 7.26 -9.84
N GLN A 488 -65.95 6.72 -10.96
CA GLN A 488 -66.79 6.42 -12.13
C GLN A 488 -67.86 5.36 -11.80
N ALA A 489 -67.53 4.34 -11.00
CA ALA A 489 -68.50 3.33 -10.56
C ALA A 489 -69.59 3.91 -9.65
N VAL A 490 -69.24 4.87 -8.77
CA VAL A 490 -70.21 5.62 -7.95
C VAL A 490 -71.13 6.46 -8.84
N GLN A 491 -70.58 7.26 -9.78
CA GLN A 491 -71.37 8.07 -10.71
C GLN A 491 -72.33 7.22 -11.57
N LEU A 492 -71.89 6.07 -12.05
CA LEU A 492 -72.73 5.12 -12.78
C LEU A 492 -73.81 4.48 -11.89
N HIS A 493 -73.57 4.32 -10.59
CA HIS A 493 -74.58 3.84 -9.65
C HIS A 493 -75.61 4.92 -9.31
N GLU A 494 -75.17 6.16 -9.07
CA GLU A 494 -76.03 7.33 -8.84
C GLU A 494 -76.97 7.55 -10.03
N ALA A 495 -76.42 7.68 -11.26
CA ALA A 495 -77.23 7.83 -12.48
C ALA A 495 -78.19 6.64 -12.72
N ARG A 496 -77.81 5.42 -12.31
CA ARG A 496 -78.70 4.24 -12.37
C ARG A 496 -79.82 4.31 -11.33
N ASN A 497 -79.55 4.86 -10.15
CA ASN A 497 -80.54 5.04 -9.08
C ASN A 497 -81.52 6.16 -9.44
N GLU A 498 -81.05 7.28 -9.99
CA GLU A 498 -81.89 8.35 -10.56
C GLU A 498 -82.79 7.81 -11.69
N ALA A 499 -82.21 7.05 -12.64
CA ALA A 499 -82.99 6.39 -13.70
C ALA A 499 -84.00 5.37 -13.14
N GLY A 500 -83.71 4.76 -11.98
CA GLY A 500 -84.64 3.91 -11.24
C GLY A 500 -85.79 4.70 -10.62
N GLN A 501 -85.51 5.84 -9.96
CA GLN A 501 -86.51 6.73 -9.38
C GLN A 501 -87.43 7.33 -10.46
N LEU A 502 -86.86 7.78 -11.59
CA LEU A 502 -87.64 8.29 -12.73
C LEU A 502 -88.56 7.21 -13.33
N ARG A 503 -88.10 5.95 -13.40
CA ARG A 503 -88.96 4.82 -13.78
C ARG A 503 -90.08 4.60 -12.79
N GLN A 504 -89.77 4.51 -11.49
CA GLN A 504 -90.78 4.33 -10.44
C GLN A 504 -91.83 5.45 -10.44
N ALA A 505 -91.41 6.71 -10.57
CA ALA A 505 -92.32 7.85 -10.67
C ALA A 505 -93.20 7.79 -11.94
N SER A 506 -92.65 7.31 -13.07
CA SER A 506 -93.45 7.07 -14.28
C SER A 506 -94.40 5.88 -14.13
N GLU A 507 -94.01 4.83 -13.41
CA GLU A 507 -94.83 3.64 -13.15
C GLU A 507 -95.99 3.98 -12.20
N THR A 508 -95.77 4.79 -11.15
CA THR A 508 -96.85 5.31 -10.31
C THR A 508 -97.77 6.24 -11.09
N MET A 509 -97.23 7.17 -11.89
CA MET A 509 -98.06 8.06 -12.72
C MET A 509 -98.90 7.29 -13.75
N ILE A 510 -98.37 6.20 -14.32
CA ILE A 510 -99.12 5.27 -15.19
C ILE A 510 -100.17 4.47 -14.39
N ALA A 511 -99.88 4.08 -13.15
CA ALA A 511 -100.83 3.40 -12.28
C ALA A 511 -101.99 4.32 -11.86
N ASP A 512 -101.71 5.56 -11.45
CA ASP A 512 -102.69 6.58 -11.10
C ASP A 512 -103.58 6.94 -12.31
N LEU A 513 -102.97 7.10 -13.49
CA LEU A 513 -103.71 7.32 -14.74
C LEU A 513 -104.60 6.11 -15.09
N ARG A 514 -104.11 4.87 -14.90
CA ARG A 514 -104.93 3.67 -15.06
C ARG A 514 -106.06 3.60 -14.04
N GLN A 515 -105.84 3.99 -12.79
CA GLN A 515 -106.87 4.02 -11.77
C GLN A 515 -107.93 5.07 -12.07
N SER A 516 -107.54 6.26 -12.54
CA SER A 516 -108.44 7.33 -12.98
C SER A 516 -109.26 6.88 -14.21
N LEU A 517 -108.61 6.29 -15.22
CA LEU A 517 -109.29 5.71 -16.37
C LEU A 517 -110.21 4.53 -15.99
N GLN A 518 -109.88 3.77 -14.94
CA GLN A 518 -110.75 2.73 -14.43
C GLN A 518 -111.93 3.32 -13.65
N GLN A 519 -111.75 4.38 -12.85
CA GLN A 519 -112.87 5.10 -12.22
C GLN A 519 -113.82 5.71 -13.27
N GLU A 520 -113.30 6.27 -14.36
CA GLU A 520 -114.13 6.74 -15.49
C GLU A 520 -114.84 5.59 -16.21
N ARG A 521 -114.17 4.43 -16.37
CA ARG A 521 -114.80 3.20 -16.88
C ARG A 521 -115.87 2.67 -15.94
N ASP A 522 -115.67 2.73 -14.62
CA ASP A 522 -116.63 2.25 -13.63
C ASP A 522 -117.80 3.22 -13.48
N ARG A 523 -117.58 4.54 -13.64
CA ARG A 523 -118.65 5.56 -13.76
C ARG A 523 -119.46 5.37 -15.03
N THR A 524 -118.81 5.23 -16.18
CA THR A 524 -119.49 4.99 -17.45
C THR A 524 -120.13 3.61 -17.52
N ALA A 525 -119.58 2.61 -16.84
CA ALA A 525 -120.19 1.29 -16.68
C ALA A 525 -121.35 1.30 -15.69
N ALA A 526 -121.33 2.11 -14.62
CA ALA A 526 -122.47 2.31 -13.73
C ALA A 526 -123.62 3.02 -14.46
N ALA A 527 -123.33 4.10 -15.19
CA ALA A 527 -124.31 4.77 -16.05
C ALA A 527 -124.81 3.85 -17.19
N ALA A 528 -123.93 3.02 -17.77
CA ALA A 528 -124.34 2.00 -18.73
C ALA A 528 -125.14 0.85 -18.09
N GLN A 529 -124.90 0.50 -16.82
CA GLN A 529 -125.71 -0.45 -16.06
C GLN A 529 -127.07 0.13 -15.66
N GLU A 530 -127.17 1.45 -15.46
CA GLU A 530 -128.44 2.15 -15.31
C GLU A 530 -129.24 2.11 -16.63
N LEU A 531 -128.57 2.33 -17.77
CA LEU A 531 -129.15 2.18 -19.12
C LEU A 531 -129.45 0.73 -19.54
N VAL A 532 -128.68 -0.26 -19.06
CA VAL A 532 -128.87 -1.70 -19.31
C VAL A 532 -129.85 -2.33 -18.31
N SER A 533 -130.06 -1.73 -17.14
CA SER A 533 -131.22 -2.05 -16.29
C SER A 533 -132.55 -1.76 -16.99
N LEU A 534 -132.52 -1.01 -18.11
CA LEU A 534 -133.65 -0.73 -18.99
C LEU A 534 -133.69 -1.60 -20.27
N ARG A 535 -132.72 -2.52 -20.53
CA ARG A 535 -132.79 -3.46 -21.68
C ARG A 535 -131.91 -4.74 -21.55
N PRO A 536 -132.41 -5.93 -21.93
CA PRO A 536 -131.84 -7.22 -21.50
C PRO A 536 -130.57 -7.68 -22.24
N ALA A 537 -129.84 -8.59 -21.60
CA ALA A 537 -128.49 -9.03 -22.00
C ALA A 537 -128.45 -10.29 -22.89
N ILE A 538 -127.37 -10.42 -23.68
CA ILE A 538 -126.98 -11.67 -24.38
C ILE A 538 -125.48 -11.97 -24.17
N VAL A 539 -125.24 -13.21 -23.78
CA VAL A 539 -124.04 -14.04 -23.52
C VAL A 539 -122.75 -13.76 -24.35
N ARG A 540 -121.58 -13.77 -23.65
CA ARG A 540 -120.32 -14.60 -23.78
C ARG A 540 -120.06 -15.42 -25.09
N PRO A 541 -118.86 -16.02 -25.39
CA PRO A 541 -117.56 -16.11 -24.68
C PRO A 541 -116.31 -15.98 -25.62
N GLU A 542 -115.06 -16.48 -25.49
CA GLU A 542 -114.14 -17.10 -24.48
C GLU A 542 -112.65 -17.00 -24.99
N ALA A 543 -111.67 -17.64 -24.31
CA ALA A 543 -110.37 -18.17 -24.83
C ALA A 543 -109.19 -17.19 -25.20
N ALA A 544 -107.89 -17.55 -25.20
CA ALA A 544 -107.09 -18.64 -24.56
C ALA A 544 -105.55 -18.40 -24.72
N SER A 545 -104.71 -19.28 -24.11
CA SER A 545 -103.29 -19.61 -24.45
C SER A 545 -102.12 -18.70 -23.98
N GLU A 546 -100.85 -19.16 -23.94
CA GLU A 546 -100.25 -20.30 -23.18
C GLU A 546 -98.68 -20.35 -23.23
N ILE A 547 -98.04 -20.70 -22.09
CA ILE A 547 -96.74 -21.42 -21.86
C ILE A 547 -95.39 -20.85 -22.42
N HIS A 548 -94.29 -21.15 -21.69
CA HIS A 548 -92.85 -21.26 -22.08
C HIS A 548 -91.89 -20.15 -21.58
N LYS A 549 -90.63 -20.41 -21.14
CA LYS A 549 -89.92 -21.66 -20.74
C LYS A 549 -88.56 -21.32 -20.05
N ALA A 550 -88.19 -22.04 -18.99
CA ALA A 550 -86.81 -22.13 -18.42
C ALA A 550 -86.17 -23.48 -18.84
N PRO A 551 -84.86 -23.79 -18.68
CA PRO A 551 -84.02 -23.68 -17.47
C PRO A 551 -82.59 -23.11 -17.83
N GLN A 552 -81.42 -23.36 -17.21
CA GLN A 552 -80.97 -24.27 -16.12
C GLN A 552 -79.61 -23.79 -15.53
N ALA A 553 -79.17 -24.38 -14.42
CA ALA A 553 -77.76 -24.43 -13.98
C ALA A 553 -77.37 -25.87 -13.60
N VAL A 554 -76.08 -26.23 -13.66
CA VAL A 554 -75.57 -27.57 -13.26
C VAL A 554 -74.22 -27.43 -12.56
N ALA A 555 -73.98 -28.22 -11.52
CA ALA A 555 -72.72 -28.32 -10.79
C ALA A 555 -72.26 -29.78 -10.69
N ALA A 556 -70.94 -30.01 -10.60
CA ALA A 556 -70.36 -31.31 -10.26
C ALA A 556 -68.95 -31.14 -9.65
N VAL A 557 -68.61 -31.99 -8.68
CA VAL A 557 -67.27 -32.08 -8.06
C VAL A 557 -66.93 -33.56 -7.87
N ALA A 558 -65.74 -33.98 -8.32
CA ALA A 558 -65.14 -35.28 -8.00
C ALA A 558 -63.60 -35.18 -8.05
N PRO A 559 -62.82 -36.03 -7.32
CA PRO A 559 -61.43 -35.72 -6.99
C PRO A 559 -60.37 -36.67 -7.60
N VAL A 560 -59.15 -36.15 -7.87
CA VAL A 560 -57.94 -36.97 -8.12
C VAL A 560 -56.68 -36.27 -7.58
N GLN A 561 -55.86 -37.03 -6.85
CA GLN A 561 -54.39 -36.89 -6.79
C GLN A 561 -53.83 -38.20 -7.42
N PRO A 562 -52.74 -38.18 -8.23
CA PRO A 562 -51.44 -37.66 -7.81
C PRO A 562 -50.75 -36.67 -8.77
N ALA A 563 -51.21 -36.51 -10.02
CA ALA A 563 -50.53 -35.66 -11.03
C ALA A 563 -50.32 -34.20 -10.59
N ALA A 564 -51.13 -33.71 -9.64
CA ALA A 564 -50.98 -32.40 -9.03
C ALA A 564 -49.67 -32.24 -8.21
N ALA A 565 -49.07 -33.32 -7.71
CA ALA A 565 -47.81 -33.28 -6.97
C ALA A 565 -46.61 -33.06 -7.90
N GLU A 566 -46.52 -33.82 -8.99
CA GLU A 566 -45.47 -33.69 -10.01
C GLU A 566 -45.58 -32.37 -10.78
N ALA A 567 -46.82 -31.93 -11.07
CA ALA A 567 -47.04 -30.60 -11.63
C ALA A 567 -46.58 -29.47 -10.68
N ARG A 568 -46.75 -29.64 -9.36
CA ARG A 568 -46.24 -28.68 -8.36
C ARG A 568 -44.73 -28.71 -8.24
N SER A 569 -44.08 -29.88 -8.17
CA SER A 569 -42.61 -29.96 -8.11
C SER A 569 -41.96 -29.38 -9.37
N SER A 570 -42.56 -29.57 -10.54
CA SER A 570 -42.15 -28.94 -11.80
C SER A 570 -42.32 -27.41 -11.79
N GLN A 571 -43.45 -26.90 -11.30
CA GLN A 571 -43.67 -25.44 -11.12
C GLN A 571 -42.73 -24.82 -10.08
N GLU A 572 -42.42 -25.53 -9.00
CA GLU A 572 -41.46 -25.11 -7.98
C GLU A 572 -40.03 -25.12 -8.54
N ALA A 573 -39.65 -26.16 -9.30
CA ALA A 573 -38.38 -26.21 -10.02
C ALA A 573 -38.22 -25.02 -10.98
N MET A 574 -39.25 -24.70 -11.77
CA MET A 574 -39.23 -23.53 -12.67
C MET A 574 -39.09 -22.20 -11.92
N ARG A 575 -39.76 -22.03 -10.77
CA ARG A 575 -39.60 -20.83 -9.91
C ARG A 575 -38.21 -20.73 -9.29
N LEU A 576 -37.64 -21.85 -8.83
CA LEU A 576 -36.28 -21.90 -8.29
C LEU A 576 -35.24 -21.62 -9.38
N ILE A 577 -35.38 -22.19 -10.58
CA ILE A 577 -34.53 -21.89 -11.75
C ILE A 577 -34.60 -20.40 -12.10
N ALA A 578 -35.80 -19.81 -12.19
CA ALA A 578 -35.94 -18.38 -12.47
C ALA A 578 -35.25 -17.49 -11.41
N ARG A 579 -35.37 -17.85 -10.12
CA ARG A 579 -34.67 -17.18 -9.03
C ARG A 579 -33.15 -17.35 -9.12
N ALA A 580 -32.67 -18.54 -9.48
CA ALA A 580 -31.25 -18.82 -9.67
C ALA A 580 -30.66 -18.04 -10.85
N SER A 581 -31.36 -17.96 -11.98
CA SER A 581 -30.96 -17.13 -13.13
C SER A 581 -30.73 -15.68 -12.74
N ALA A 582 -31.60 -15.12 -11.87
CA ALA A 582 -31.43 -13.76 -11.35
C ALA A 582 -30.18 -13.62 -10.46
N LEU A 583 -29.90 -14.60 -9.60
CA LEU A 583 -28.71 -14.61 -8.74
C LEU A 583 -27.41 -14.77 -9.55
N LEU A 584 -27.41 -15.61 -10.60
CA LEU A 584 -26.30 -15.72 -11.55
C LEU A 584 -26.08 -14.41 -12.33
N GLY A 585 -27.16 -13.76 -12.76
CA GLY A 585 -27.10 -12.43 -13.40
C GLY A 585 -26.59 -11.32 -12.46
N GLN A 586 -26.70 -11.50 -11.14
CA GLN A 586 -26.12 -10.62 -10.12
C GLN A 586 -24.68 -11.02 -9.73
N GLY A 587 -24.16 -12.13 -10.26
CA GLY A 587 -22.84 -12.67 -9.90
C GLY A 587 -22.77 -13.42 -8.57
N ASP A 588 -23.88 -13.62 -7.87
CA ASP A 588 -23.92 -14.39 -6.61
C ASP A 588 -24.03 -15.90 -6.91
N ILE A 589 -22.89 -16.47 -7.30
CA ILE A 589 -22.72 -17.90 -7.55
C ILE A 589 -23.00 -18.74 -6.29
N GLY A 590 -22.76 -18.19 -5.09
CA GLY A 590 -22.96 -18.88 -3.82
C GLY A 590 -24.44 -19.14 -3.55
N SER A 591 -25.25 -18.08 -3.55
CA SER A 591 -26.71 -18.19 -3.40
C SER A 591 -27.34 -18.93 -4.59
N ALA A 592 -26.82 -18.73 -5.82
CA ALA A 592 -27.30 -19.45 -6.99
C ALA A 592 -27.12 -20.97 -6.86
N ARG A 593 -25.95 -21.44 -6.41
CA ARG A 593 -25.68 -22.87 -6.14
C ARG A 593 -26.73 -23.47 -5.20
N ILE A 594 -27.02 -22.82 -4.07
CA ILE A 594 -28.00 -23.31 -3.08
C ILE A 594 -29.42 -23.42 -3.68
N VAL A 595 -29.83 -22.43 -4.47
CA VAL A 595 -31.17 -22.43 -5.12
C VAL A 595 -31.25 -23.47 -6.25
N LEU A 596 -30.16 -23.69 -6.98
CA LEU A 596 -30.06 -24.69 -8.05
C LEU A 596 -29.94 -26.12 -7.52
N GLU A 597 -29.27 -26.34 -6.40
CA GLU A 597 -29.15 -27.64 -5.74
C GLU A 597 -30.55 -28.14 -5.32
N ARG A 598 -31.33 -27.28 -4.66
CA ARG A 598 -32.76 -27.57 -4.35
C ARG A 598 -33.64 -27.78 -5.60
N ALA A 599 -33.32 -27.15 -6.72
CA ALA A 599 -34.03 -27.37 -7.98
C ALA A 599 -33.59 -28.64 -8.74
N ALA A 600 -32.36 -29.12 -8.50
CA ALA A 600 -31.86 -30.39 -9.01
C ALA A 600 -32.38 -31.58 -8.18
N GLU A 601 -32.56 -31.37 -6.87
CA GLU A 601 -33.26 -32.30 -5.96
C GLU A 601 -34.69 -32.61 -6.42
N THR A 602 -35.44 -31.61 -6.91
CA THR A 602 -36.78 -31.82 -7.51
C THR A 602 -36.76 -32.50 -8.88
N GLY A 603 -35.63 -33.07 -9.29
CA GLY A 603 -35.49 -33.88 -10.51
C GLY A 603 -35.27 -33.08 -11.80
N SER A 604 -35.14 -31.75 -11.74
CA SER A 604 -35.00 -30.95 -12.96
C SER A 604 -33.63 -31.13 -13.61
N ALA A 605 -33.65 -31.66 -14.84
CA ALA A 605 -32.48 -31.73 -15.71
C ALA A 605 -31.87 -30.34 -15.96
N ARG A 606 -32.71 -29.31 -16.15
CA ARG A 606 -32.26 -27.94 -16.42
C ARG A 606 -31.61 -27.28 -15.21
N ALA A 607 -32.12 -27.55 -14.01
CA ALA A 607 -31.44 -27.15 -12.78
C ALA A 607 -30.09 -27.85 -12.62
N SER A 608 -30.03 -29.15 -12.91
CA SER A 608 -28.77 -29.94 -12.85
C SER A 608 -27.72 -29.40 -13.82
N PHE A 609 -28.11 -29.03 -15.05
CA PHE A 609 -27.23 -28.40 -16.04
C PHE A 609 -26.70 -27.04 -15.55
N MET A 610 -27.60 -26.16 -15.08
CA MET A 610 -27.20 -24.84 -14.60
C MET A 610 -26.34 -24.93 -13.33
N LEU A 611 -26.58 -25.91 -12.45
CA LEU A 611 -25.73 -26.17 -11.29
C LEU A 611 -24.32 -26.61 -11.76
N ALA A 612 -24.22 -27.47 -12.76
CA ALA A 612 -22.93 -27.87 -13.36
C ALA A 612 -22.16 -26.65 -13.91
N GLU A 613 -22.85 -25.73 -14.61
CA GLU A 613 -22.25 -24.46 -15.09
C GLU A 613 -21.68 -23.62 -13.94
N THR A 614 -22.27 -23.65 -12.74
CA THR A 614 -21.71 -22.95 -11.56
C THR A 614 -20.48 -23.62 -10.95
N TYR A 615 -20.17 -24.87 -11.27
CA TYR A 615 -18.98 -25.59 -10.81
C TYR A 615 -17.89 -25.69 -11.89
N ASP A 616 -18.22 -25.44 -13.16
CA ASP A 616 -17.30 -25.46 -14.29
C ASP A 616 -16.30 -24.26 -14.24
N PRO A 617 -14.98 -24.50 -14.06
CA PRO A 617 -14.00 -23.41 -13.97
C PRO A 617 -13.92 -22.54 -15.23
N ARG A 618 -14.25 -23.08 -16.40
CA ARG A 618 -14.22 -22.34 -17.68
C ARG A 618 -15.38 -21.35 -17.76
N ILE A 619 -16.55 -21.75 -17.27
CA ILE A 619 -17.74 -20.91 -17.20
C ILE A 619 -17.57 -19.83 -16.13
N LEU A 620 -17.07 -20.17 -14.94
CA LEU A 620 -16.71 -19.20 -13.90
C LEU A 620 -15.68 -18.16 -14.36
N SER A 621 -14.68 -18.59 -15.16
CA SER A 621 -13.71 -17.69 -15.80
C SER A 621 -14.35 -16.78 -16.84
N THR A 622 -15.31 -17.30 -17.62
CA THR A 622 -16.07 -16.53 -18.61
C THR A 622 -16.98 -15.49 -17.94
N TRP A 623 -17.58 -15.83 -16.80
CA TRP A 623 -18.33 -14.92 -15.94
C TRP A 623 -17.45 -13.96 -15.12
N LYS A 624 -16.10 -14.08 -15.22
CA LYS A 624 -15.10 -13.24 -14.53
C LYS A 624 -15.27 -13.20 -13.00
N THR A 625 -15.78 -14.28 -12.42
CA THR A 625 -16.03 -14.39 -10.97
C THR A 625 -14.74 -14.70 -10.20
N TYR A 626 -14.22 -13.71 -9.48
CA TYR A 626 -13.00 -13.87 -8.67
C TYR A 626 -13.33 -14.41 -7.28
N GLY A 627 -12.66 -15.49 -6.87
CA GLY A 627 -12.72 -16.07 -5.51
C GLY A 627 -13.56 -17.34 -5.37
N THR A 628 -14.47 -17.61 -6.30
CA THR A 628 -15.25 -18.86 -6.35
C THR A 628 -14.45 -20.00 -6.98
N ARG A 629 -14.13 -21.04 -6.21
CA ARG A 629 -13.51 -22.27 -6.75
C ARG A 629 -14.54 -23.08 -7.55
N GLY A 630 -14.12 -23.55 -8.73
CA GLY A 630 -14.83 -24.56 -9.50
C GLY A 630 -14.41 -25.97 -9.10
N GLU A 631 -15.28 -26.96 -9.30
CA GLU A 631 -15.11 -28.36 -8.91
C GLU A 631 -15.34 -29.24 -10.15
N VAL A 632 -14.26 -29.57 -10.88
CA VAL A 632 -14.35 -30.28 -12.18
C VAL A 632 -15.05 -31.64 -12.06
N ALA A 633 -14.83 -32.39 -10.97
CA ALA A 633 -15.50 -33.67 -10.73
C ALA A 633 -17.03 -33.51 -10.58
N ARG A 634 -17.46 -32.63 -9.66
CA ARG A 634 -18.88 -32.36 -9.39
C ARG A 634 -19.60 -31.76 -10.60
N ALA A 635 -18.92 -30.91 -11.38
CA ALA A 635 -19.45 -30.39 -12.64
C ALA A 635 -19.70 -31.53 -13.66
N ARG A 636 -18.79 -32.50 -13.80
CA ARG A 636 -18.96 -33.66 -14.70
C ARG A 636 -20.14 -34.55 -14.27
N GLU A 637 -20.28 -34.84 -12.98
CA GLU A 637 -21.41 -35.62 -12.43
C GLU A 637 -22.76 -34.94 -12.68
N LEU A 638 -22.84 -33.62 -12.48
CA LEU A 638 -24.04 -32.83 -12.71
C LEU A 638 -24.39 -32.69 -14.19
N TYR A 639 -23.40 -32.55 -15.08
CA TYR A 639 -23.62 -32.61 -16.53
C TYR A 639 -24.09 -34.02 -16.95
N ALA A 640 -23.53 -35.10 -16.42
CA ALA A 640 -24.01 -36.46 -16.70
C ALA A 640 -25.47 -36.67 -16.25
N ARG A 641 -25.85 -36.14 -15.07
CA ARG A 641 -27.24 -36.13 -14.58
C ARG A 641 -28.16 -35.28 -15.47
N ALA A 642 -27.70 -34.15 -15.99
CA ALA A 642 -28.45 -33.33 -16.95
C ALA A 642 -28.61 -34.02 -18.33
N GLN A 643 -27.59 -34.74 -18.80
CA GLN A 643 -27.63 -35.52 -20.04
C GLN A 643 -28.63 -36.69 -19.91
N ALA A 644 -28.63 -37.41 -18.78
CA ALA A 644 -29.63 -38.44 -18.48
C ALA A 644 -31.05 -37.86 -18.40
N GLY A 645 -31.18 -36.60 -17.99
CA GLY A 645 -32.41 -35.80 -18.04
C GLY A 645 -32.75 -35.19 -19.41
N GLY A 646 -32.06 -35.57 -20.50
CA GLY A 646 -32.41 -35.20 -21.87
C GLY A 646 -31.79 -33.90 -22.41
N ILE A 647 -30.80 -33.30 -21.75
CA ILE A 647 -30.13 -32.08 -22.23
C ILE A 647 -28.88 -32.45 -23.05
N PRO A 648 -28.88 -32.31 -24.39
CA PRO A 648 -27.75 -32.72 -25.23
C PRO A 648 -26.49 -31.87 -25.00
N GLU A 649 -26.63 -30.57 -24.74
CA GLU A 649 -25.51 -29.64 -24.53
C GLU A 649 -24.67 -30.01 -23.29
N ALA A 650 -25.25 -30.77 -22.35
CA ALA A 650 -24.55 -31.30 -21.19
C ALA A 650 -23.40 -32.25 -21.58
N LYS A 651 -23.58 -33.03 -22.65
CA LYS A 651 -22.55 -33.94 -23.18
C LYS A 651 -21.34 -33.16 -23.70
N ASP A 652 -21.59 -32.15 -24.53
CA ASP A 652 -20.52 -31.35 -25.14
C ASP A 652 -19.72 -30.58 -24.08
N ARG A 653 -20.40 -30.08 -23.04
CA ARG A 653 -19.74 -29.45 -21.89
C ARG A 653 -18.94 -30.43 -21.03
N ALA A 654 -19.46 -31.64 -20.79
CA ALA A 654 -18.73 -32.69 -20.09
C ALA A 654 -17.46 -33.14 -20.85
N GLU A 655 -17.54 -33.31 -22.18
CA GLU A 655 -16.38 -33.58 -23.03
C GLU A 655 -15.39 -32.40 -23.05
N ALA A 656 -15.88 -31.16 -23.07
CA ALA A 656 -15.05 -29.96 -22.99
C ALA A 656 -14.36 -29.79 -21.62
N LEU A 657 -14.93 -30.34 -20.54
CA LEU A 657 -14.28 -30.47 -19.23
C LEU A 657 -13.33 -31.67 -19.14
N LEU A 658 -13.44 -32.68 -20.01
CA LEU A 658 -12.50 -33.79 -20.08
C LEU A 658 -11.20 -33.36 -20.77
N ARG A 659 -11.30 -32.72 -21.95
CA ARG A 659 -10.14 -32.26 -22.74
C ARG A 659 -9.34 -31.11 -22.10
N ALA A 660 -9.89 -30.47 -21.07
CA ALA A 660 -9.27 -29.33 -20.38
C ALA A 660 -8.54 -29.72 -19.08
N ALA A 661 -8.41 -31.02 -18.77
CA ALA A 661 -7.76 -31.53 -17.57
C ALA A 661 -6.58 -32.45 -17.90
N PRO A 662 -5.40 -31.90 -18.26
CA PRO A 662 -4.13 -32.58 -18.01
C PRO A 662 -3.91 -32.73 -16.50
N ASP A 663 -3.00 -33.63 -16.11
CA ASP A 663 -2.90 -34.18 -14.76
C ASP A 663 -2.53 -33.20 -13.64
N GLY A 664 -3.00 -33.51 -12.42
CA GLY A 664 -2.35 -33.17 -11.13
C GLY A 664 -2.69 -31.83 -10.50
#